data_AF-A0A1V8U923-F1
#
_entry.id   AF-A0A1V8U923-F1
#
_cell.length_a   1.000
_cell.length_b   1.000
_cell.length_c   1.000
_cell.angle_alpha   90.00
_cell.angle_beta   90.00
_cell.angle_gamma   90.00
#
_symmetry.space_group_name_H-M   'P 1'
#
loop_
_entity.id
_entity.type
_entity.pdbx_description
1 polymer ?
#
loop_
_entity_poly.entity_id
_entity_poly.type
_entity_poly.pdbx_seq_one_letter_code
_entity_poly.pdbx_strand_id
1 'polypeptide(L)'
;MPPIRLLEITPNPSPHIRDVGKRIHNRLLTSIQRREGSAESQLFDIPVLDHMTFGGTNWGNLGHPGGYTSYDYAAVIDESLGVEREKYSEAKLEANFLQASPAYTTSVYQNNTHTNGSYTGNPALTVTATFSDITKFFVIRQANYSSVTDVSYQITLPTSKGNITIPQWGGQLTLHGRDSKFHVTDYDVGGVNLLYSTAEIFTWKQYGSKRVLVVYGGPNEQHELAVSNGGRARIVEGSGVKSTIKNGATVLGFQTSPKRRVAIVSGDSVHLTGDLNATSSIEVIGGPQYLRQLTYNGKALKSKKMSCGSVTATATYKKPKVSIPDLSTIKWTVINDLPEIQSNYDDSKWTAADLRYTNNTVFNLTTPTSLSASDYGYNTGSLVYRGHFTATGTEKTLYLSTSGGSAYSHSIWLNDQHVGSFTGEDVVTKWNQTYNLNTTLSKGSAAVITVVIDHMSLDESYTIGADAMKNPRGILGFSLSGHAQSDVTWKLTGNLGGENYADKTRGPLNEGGLYAERQGYHLPGAPTSSWKSSTGPQEGLTGPGIAFYSTTFDLNLPVGYDIPLSISFANSTSDAYKAANGTARPAAYRCQLFVNGYQFGKYVHNVGPQDVFPVPQGIWNYQGSNSLAVSLWVQETAGAKVDGFSLIAGTAVQSGFGKVAPAPQPAWAKRVVYGCGNRSKRAQSEVHAKSCALARLAPMLIAQAKRMEEHEVAQRQLTRKLEVLQDGFATIQTLLDTRPGNPDDDSADETRIPFLPGHSRGASVATIGTAISPEDYDFPQPPSRNSEDSATTTTRSMHTANMSPPRRAPPVLPGVPRRDLLEPFSSDFDLAEPFPPLAAADPYASPLHHLLSMHESLREEMSRMATTLQELDGRHSMQMLNENIRSRDEVAHLGAQVAAIGRQVHWLTSTQLQRTQARGNGAQEGGAGPSNEHEDASAGAGIEAAVNAVSTAATALRGAARMVNAGALAGTTVDTSLFPLDTLKTRLQSAPGFFASGGFKGVYSGIGSAIVGSAPGAALFFVTYDSVKRSVAERNGGHVGAGGYMLAASLGEVAACAVRVPTEVVKQRAQAGVARGSREALSGIISLSRTHGFATMWGESYRGWSITVMREVPFTVIQFPLWEGMKRWSVSRRSTTDRARGVSAGESAVYGSLSGAVAAGLTTPLDVLKTRLMLAKEKESVVHITKRIWRDEGSRAFFSGLGPRTMWISIGGAVFLGSYQYVSNALGGIA
;
A
#
# COMPACT_ATOMS: atom_id res chain seq x y z
N MET A 1 -22.52 -28.87 11.03
CA MET A 1 -23.62 -29.28 10.09
C MET A 1 -23.06 -30.01 8.85
N PRO A 2 -23.85 -30.66 7.95
CA PRO A 2 -23.33 -31.00 6.61
C PRO A 2 -22.99 -29.71 5.83
N PRO A 3 -21.82 -29.62 5.17
CA PRO A 3 -21.31 -28.33 4.70
C PRO A 3 -22.02 -27.83 3.44
N ILE A 4 -22.84 -26.78 3.57
CA ILE A 4 -23.45 -26.06 2.43
C ILE A 4 -22.36 -25.24 1.72
N ARG A 5 -21.67 -25.88 0.77
CA ARG A 5 -20.71 -25.25 -0.15
C ARG A 5 -21.43 -24.80 -1.44
N LEU A 6 -22.03 -23.61 -1.40
CA LEU A 6 -22.39 -22.87 -2.62
C LEU A 6 -21.10 -22.33 -3.27
N LEU A 7 -21.10 -22.25 -4.61
CA LEU A 7 -19.94 -21.88 -5.42
C LEU A 7 -20.29 -20.72 -6.35
N GLU A 8 -19.32 -19.85 -6.63
CA GLU A 8 -19.52 -18.65 -7.44
C GLU A 8 -19.78 -19.00 -8.91
N ILE A 9 -20.91 -18.51 -9.43
CA ILE A 9 -21.40 -18.74 -10.79
C ILE A 9 -20.91 -17.61 -11.71
N THR A 10 -20.00 -17.92 -12.63
CA THR A 10 -19.44 -16.97 -13.60
C THR A 10 -19.76 -17.39 -15.05
N PRO A 11 -20.22 -16.50 -15.93
CA PRO A 11 -20.33 -16.80 -17.37
C PRO A 11 -18.99 -16.65 -18.09
N ASN A 12 -18.62 -17.67 -18.88
CA ASN A 12 -17.42 -17.82 -19.73
C ASN A 12 -16.04 -17.89 -18.99
N PRO A 13 -15.15 -18.85 -19.30
CA PRO A 13 -13.89 -19.03 -18.58
C PRO A 13 -12.72 -18.26 -19.24
N SER A 14 -12.04 -17.41 -18.47
CA SER A 14 -10.84 -16.68 -18.91
C SER A 14 -9.92 -16.42 -17.71
N PRO A 15 -8.59 -16.62 -17.82
CA PRO A 15 -7.73 -16.82 -16.65
C PRO A 15 -7.32 -15.52 -15.93
N HIS A 16 -8.08 -15.14 -14.89
CA HIS A 16 -7.67 -14.17 -13.86
C HIS A 16 -8.17 -14.58 -12.45
N ILE A 17 -7.85 -15.80 -12.03
CA ILE A 17 -8.13 -16.31 -10.68
C ILE A 17 -7.04 -15.78 -9.72
N ARG A 18 -7.22 -14.55 -9.24
CA ARG A 18 -6.39 -13.94 -8.16
C ARG A 18 -7.16 -12.99 -7.23
N ASP A 19 -8.46 -12.81 -7.46
CA ASP A 19 -9.10 -11.53 -7.11
C ASP A 19 -10.40 -11.63 -6.30
N VAL A 20 -10.95 -12.84 -6.10
CA VAL A 20 -12.25 -13.03 -5.41
C VAL A 20 -12.18 -12.67 -3.92
N GLY A 21 -11.17 -13.16 -3.19
CA GLY A 21 -10.97 -12.80 -1.78
C GLY A 21 -10.75 -11.30 -1.58
N LYS A 22 -9.94 -10.68 -2.45
CA LYS A 22 -9.74 -9.22 -2.47
C LYS A 22 -11.03 -8.46 -2.74
N ARG A 23 -11.92 -8.95 -3.62
CA ARG A 23 -13.22 -8.31 -3.91
C ARG A 23 -14.21 -8.39 -2.75
N ILE A 24 -14.08 -9.34 -1.83
CA ILE A 24 -14.91 -9.39 -0.62
C ILE A 24 -14.40 -8.33 0.38
N HIS A 25 -13.12 -8.41 0.76
CA HIS A 25 -12.50 -7.48 1.72
C HIS A 25 -12.51 -6.03 1.22
N ASN A 26 -12.16 -5.77 -0.05
CA ASN A 26 -12.21 -4.41 -0.61
C ASN A 26 -13.65 -3.88 -0.74
N ARG A 27 -14.69 -4.72 -0.90
CA ARG A 27 -16.07 -4.22 -0.94
C ARG A 27 -16.53 -3.70 0.41
N LEU A 28 -16.18 -4.40 1.50
CA LEU A 28 -16.39 -3.91 2.88
C LEU A 28 -15.67 -2.57 3.10
N LEU A 29 -14.36 -2.50 2.81
CA LEU A 29 -13.57 -1.27 2.95
C LEU A 29 -14.06 -0.12 2.05
N THR A 30 -14.54 -0.40 0.84
CA THR A 30 -15.04 0.65 -0.08
C THR A 30 -16.44 1.16 0.31
N SER A 31 -17.23 0.38 1.04
CA SER A 31 -18.45 0.92 1.70
C SER A 31 -18.11 1.79 2.92
N ILE A 32 -17.04 1.44 3.67
CA ILE A 32 -16.58 2.21 4.84
C ILE A 32 -16.08 3.59 4.44
N GLN A 33 -15.16 3.69 3.47
CA GLN A 33 -14.48 4.95 3.10
C GLN A 33 -15.33 5.96 2.29
N ARG A 34 -16.66 5.92 2.36
CA ARG A 34 -17.56 6.83 1.59
C ARG A 34 -18.50 7.70 2.41
N ARG A 35 -18.40 7.74 3.75
CA ARG A 35 -19.22 8.60 4.62
C ARG A 35 -18.48 9.23 5.82
N GLU A 36 -17.28 9.76 5.62
CA GLU A 36 -16.67 10.66 6.61
C GLU A 36 -17.14 12.10 6.38
N GLY A 37 -18.21 12.45 7.11
CA GLY A 37 -18.89 13.75 7.04
C GLY A 37 -20.16 13.73 7.88
N SER A 38 -20.04 14.14 9.15
CA SER A 38 -21.12 14.22 10.16
C SER A 38 -21.94 12.93 10.39
N ALA A 39 -21.28 11.79 10.66
CA ALA A 39 -21.94 10.53 11.01
C ALA A 39 -21.09 9.57 11.88
N GLU A 40 -20.67 9.99 13.08
CA GLU A 40 -19.89 9.17 14.06
C GLU A 40 -20.67 8.00 14.69
N SER A 41 -21.65 7.42 14.00
CA SER A 41 -22.57 6.41 14.55
C SER A 41 -23.08 5.35 13.56
N GLN A 42 -22.53 5.29 12.33
CA GLN A 42 -22.95 4.31 11.30
C GLN A 42 -21.82 3.41 10.76
N LEU A 43 -20.66 3.39 11.43
CA LEU A 43 -19.62 2.39 11.20
C LEU A 43 -19.98 1.12 11.99
N PHE A 44 -20.56 0.14 11.29
CA PHE A 44 -20.87 -1.17 11.87
C PHE A 44 -19.64 -2.10 11.78
N ASP A 45 -18.53 -1.67 12.38
CA ASP A 45 -17.40 -2.55 12.66
C ASP A 45 -17.87 -3.59 13.68
N ILE A 46 -18.16 -4.81 13.21
CA ILE A 46 -18.54 -5.94 14.08
C ILE A 46 -17.25 -6.45 14.73
N PRO A 47 -16.97 -6.17 16.02
CA PRO A 47 -15.64 -6.41 16.59
C PRO A 47 -15.33 -7.91 16.76
N VAL A 48 -16.34 -8.76 16.55
CA VAL A 48 -16.30 -10.22 16.68
C VAL A 48 -15.71 -10.89 15.43
N LEU A 49 -15.65 -10.21 14.27
CA LEU A 49 -15.27 -10.83 12.99
C LEU A 49 -13.97 -10.30 12.37
N ASP A 50 -13.62 -9.02 12.52
CA ASP A 50 -12.57 -8.42 11.67
C ASP A 50 -11.15 -8.64 12.21
N HIS A 51 -10.92 -8.51 13.52
CA HIS A 51 -9.60 -8.63 14.16
C HIS A 51 -9.43 -9.94 14.95
N MET A 52 -8.90 -11.03 14.39
CA MET A 52 -8.39 -11.22 13.03
C MET A 52 -9.29 -12.16 12.22
N THR A 53 -9.66 -11.77 10.99
CA THR A 53 -10.23 -12.69 9.99
C THR A 53 -9.21 -13.74 9.53
N PHE A 54 -7.95 -13.33 9.38
CA PHE A 54 -6.75 -14.16 9.16
C PHE A 54 -5.56 -13.41 9.76
N GLY A 55 -4.79 -14.04 10.66
CA GLY A 55 -3.61 -13.39 11.26
C GLY A 55 -2.28 -13.73 10.54
N GLY A 56 -2.02 -15.01 10.29
CA GLY A 56 -0.81 -15.47 9.59
C GLY A 56 0.35 -15.79 10.54
N THR A 57 1.57 -15.38 10.20
CA THR A 57 2.81 -15.80 10.88
C THR A 57 3.71 -14.60 11.19
N ASN A 58 4.21 -14.51 12.42
CA ASN A 58 5.26 -13.60 12.87
C ASN A 58 6.67 -14.08 12.42
N TRP A 59 6.83 -14.29 11.12
CA TRP A 59 8.09 -14.71 10.51
C TRP A 59 9.18 -13.64 10.67
N GLY A 60 10.45 -14.00 10.50
CA GLY A 60 11.55 -13.04 10.43
C GLY A 60 11.67 -12.12 11.65
N ASN A 61 11.38 -12.62 12.85
CA ASN A 61 11.37 -11.86 14.12
C ASN A 61 10.42 -10.65 14.16
N LEU A 62 9.39 -10.56 13.30
CA LEU A 62 8.53 -9.36 13.21
C LEU A 62 7.59 -9.13 14.40
N GLY A 63 7.29 -10.18 15.19
CA GLY A 63 6.38 -10.10 16.33
C GLY A 63 7.01 -9.46 17.58
N HIS A 64 6.17 -9.00 18.51
CA HIS A 64 6.59 -8.55 19.85
C HIS A 64 6.88 -9.73 20.81
N PRO A 65 7.56 -9.51 21.96
CA PRO A 65 7.79 -10.57 22.95
C PRO A 65 6.52 -11.10 23.64
N GLY A 66 5.39 -10.40 23.54
CA GLY A 66 4.11 -10.86 24.08
C GLY A 66 3.51 -12.05 23.32
N GLY A 67 4.12 -12.44 22.19
CA GLY A 67 3.71 -13.56 21.36
C GLY A 67 4.90 -14.37 20.85
N TYR A 68 4.60 -15.34 19.98
CA TYR A 68 5.57 -16.27 19.38
C TYR A 68 5.38 -16.30 17.85
N THR A 69 5.99 -17.27 17.15
CA THR A 69 6.01 -17.23 15.67
C THR A 69 4.64 -17.40 15.02
N SER A 70 3.74 -18.23 15.56
CA SER A 70 2.35 -18.25 15.06
C SER A 70 1.64 -16.94 15.34
N TYR A 71 0.88 -16.45 14.36
CA TYR A 71 -0.17 -15.46 14.55
C TYR A 71 -1.51 -16.00 14.01
N ASP A 72 -1.78 -17.30 14.18
CA ASP A 72 -3.07 -17.90 13.84
C ASP A 72 -4.26 -17.17 14.48
N TYR A 73 -4.03 -16.58 15.66
CA TYR A 73 -4.99 -15.78 16.44
C TYR A 73 -6.25 -16.54 16.89
N ALA A 74 -6.38 -17.83 16.57
CA ALA A 74 -7.68 -18.49 16.45
C ALA A 74 -8.65 -17.67 15.55
N ALA A 75 -8.16 -17.15 14.42
CA ALA A 75 -8.94 -16.47 13.39
C ALA A 75 -9.96 -17.39 12.70
N VAL A 76 -10.89 -16.83 11.91
CA VAL A 76 -11.88 -17.63 11.15
C VAL A 76 -11.22 -18.42 10.01
N ILE A 77 -10.23 -17.84 9.34
CA ILE A 77 -9.27 -18.54 8.48
C ILE A 77 -8.03 -18.86 9.33
N ASP A 78 -7.51 -20.08 9.30
CA ASP A 78 -6.30 -20.44 10.05
C ASP A 78 -4.99 -19.98 9.39
N GLU A 79 -3.88 -20.05 10.13
CA GLU A 79 -2.54 -19.68 9.66
C GLU A 79 -2.10 -20.40 8.37
N SER A 80 -2.64 -21.59 8.10
CA SER A 80 -2.39 -22.35 6.87
C SER A 80 -3.39 -22.09 5.74
N LEU A 81 -4.23 -21.06 5.88
CA LEU A 81 -5.35 -20.68 5.00
C LEU A 81 -6.53 -21.68 4.98
N GLY A 82 -6.60 -22.59 5.97
CA GLY A 82 -7.74 -23.49 6.17
C GLY A 82 -9.00 -22.77 6.63
N VAL A 83 -10.16 -23.38 6.35
CA VAL A 83 -11.51 -22.81 6.53
C VAL A 83 -12.53 -23.84 7.05
N GLU A 84 -12.04 -24.94 7.64
CA GLU A 84 -12.80 -25.99 8.33
C GLU A 84 -13.41 -25.54 9.66
N ARG A 85 -12.89 -24.46 10.26
CA ARG A 85 -13.37 -23.89 11.52
C ARG A 85 -14.84 -23.47 11.38
N GLU A 86 -15.75 -24.01 12.21
CA GLU A 86 -17.20 -23.83 12.01
C GLU A 86 -17.63 -22.35 12.00
N LYS A 87 -16.98 -21.50 12.79
CA LYS A 87 -17.10 -20.03 12.77
C LYS A 87 -16.86 -19.35 11.42
N TYR A 88 -16.06 -19.93 10.51
CA TYR A 88 -15.95 -19.42 9.13
C TYR A 88 -17.26 -19.62 8.35
N SER A 89 -17.93 -20.75 8.58
CA SER A 89 -19.24 -21.00 7.97
C SER A 89 -20.34 -20.16 8.59
N GLU A 90 -20.24 -19.84 9.88
CA GLU A 90 -21.19 -18.96 10.59
C GLU A 90 -21.05 -17.49 10.19
N ALA A 91 -19.82 -16.93 10.25
CA ALA A 91 -19.53 -15.57 9.78
C ALA A 91 -19.97 -15.32 8.33
N LYS A 92 -19.95 -16.38 7.50
CA LYS A 92 -20.46 -16.37 6.13
C LYS A 92 -22.00 -16.30 6.06
N LEU A 93 -22.75 -16.83 7.04
CA LEU A 93 -24.20 -16.62 7.13
C LEU A 93 -24.49 -15.14 7.41
N GLU A 94 -23.91 -14.59 8.48
CA GLU A 94 -24.03 -13.17 8.87
C GLU A 94 -23.67 -12.22 7.71
N ALA A 95 -22.51 -12.42 7.08
CA ALA A 95 -22.05 -11.55 5.99
C ALA A 95 -22.95 -11.60 4.74
N ASN A 96 -23.55 -12.75 4.42
CA ASN A 96 -24.50 -12.85 3.30
C ASN A 96 -25.87 -12.25 3.66
N PHE A 97 -26.33 -12.41 4.90
CA PHE A 97 -27.53 -11.75 5.42
C PHE A 97 -27.41 -10.23 5.33
N LEU A 98 -26.33 -9.66 5.86
CA LEU A 98 -26.09 -8.21 5.85
C LEU A 98 -25.96 -7.68 4.41
N GLN A 99 -25.23 -8.37 3.53
CA GLN A 99 -25.14 -8.01 2.11
C GLN A 99 -26.49 -8.08 1.37
N ALA A 100 -27.40 -8.95 1.80
CA ALA A 100 -28.75 -9.04 1.24
C ALA A 100 -29.72 -7.98 1.81
N SER A 101 -29.37 -7.31 2.92
CA SER A 101 -30.29 -6.53 3.76
C SER A 101 -29.91 -5.04 3.84
N PRO A 102 -29.87 -4.28 2.73
CA PRO A 102 -29.38 -2.90 2.72
C PRO A 102 -30.17 -1.97 3.65
N ALA A 103 -31.47 -2.23 3.88
CA ALA A 103 -32.32 -1.51 4.82
C ALA A 103 -31.85 -1.58 6.29
N TYR A 104 -30.95 -2.51 6.64
CA TYR A 104 -30.32 -2.53 7.95
C TYR A 104 -29.43 -1.30 8.17
N THR A 105 -28.72 -0.85 7.13
CA THR A 105 -27.79 0.30 7.19
C THR A 105 -28.50 1.65 7.35
N THR A 106 -29.80 1.72 7.03
CA THR A 106 -30.67 2.87 7.28
C THR A 106 -31.61 2.66 8.47
N SER A 107 -31.47 1.57 9.23
CA SER A 107 -32.31 1.29 10.39
C SER A 107 -31.82 2.03 11.65
N VAL A 108 -32.77 2.57 12.42
CA VAL A 108 -32.52 3.26 13.69
C VAL A 108 -32.90 2.35 14.85
N TYR A 109 -32.03 2.24 15.85
CA TYR A 109 -32.29 1.46 17.07
C TYR A 109 -33.50 2.02 17.82
N GLN A 110 -34.35 1.13 18.33
CA GLN A 110 -35.53 1.52 19.11
C GLN A 110 -35.17 1.56 20.59
N ASN A 111 -35.58 2.62 21.29
CA ASN A 111 -35.33 2.79 22.72
C ASN A 111 -36.26 1.91 23.57
N ASN A 112 -36.00 0.60 23.55
CA ASN A 112 -36.69 -0.40 24.35
C ASN A 112 -36.21 -0.32 25.81
N THR A 113 -36.79 0.54 26.64
CA THR A 113 -36.41 0.70 28.06
C THR A 113 -36.54 -0.58 28.90
N HIS A 114 -37.26 -1.60 28.40
CA HIS A 114 -37.32 -2.96 28.96
C HIS A 114 -37.13 -4.02 27.87
N THR A 115 -35.90 -4.19 27.34
CA THR A 115 -35.58 -5.16 26.28
C THR A 115 -35.86 -6.63 26.63
N ASN A 116 -35.83 -7.00 27.92
CA ASN A 116 -36.19 -8.35 28.37
C ASN A 116 -37.71 -8.54 28.35
N GLY A 117 -38.20 -9.63 27.75
CA GLY A 117 -39.63 -9.85 27.52
C GLY A 117 -40.25 -8.98 26.41
N SER A 118 -39.55 -7.97 25.89
CA SER A 118 -40.00 -7.20 24.73
C SER A 118 -40.35 -8.11 23.55
N TYR A 119 -41.47 -7.83 22.88
CA TYR A 119 -42.07 -8.57 21.77
C TYR A 119 -42.45 -10.05 22.04
N THR A 120 -41.95 -10.70 23.09
CA THR A 120 -42.18 -12.14 23.38
C THR A 120 -43.03 -12.42 24.62
N GLY A 121 -43.08 -11.49 25.58
CA GLY A 121 -43.64 -11.73 26.91
C GLY A 121 -42.79 -12.64 27.81
N ASN A 122 -41.66 -13.17 27.32
CA ASN A 122 -40.80 -14.08 28.07
C ASN A 122 -39.55 -13.36 28.62
N PRO A 123 -39.43 -13.13 29.93
CA PRO A 123 -38.29 -12.38 30.51
C PRO A 123 -36.94 -13.09 30.39
N ALA A 124 -36.91 -14.39 30.03
CA ALA A 124 -35.67 -15.11 29.72
C ALA A 124 -35.08 -14.74 28.33
N LEU A 125 -35.81 -13.98 27.51
CA LEU A 125 -35.40 -13.54 26.18
C LEU A 125 -35.31 -12.01 26.09
N THR A 126 -34.33 -11.52 25.34
CA THR A 126 -34.11 -10.10 25.06
C THR A 126 -34.30 -9.86 23.57
N VAL A 127 -35.07 -8.82 23.20
CA VAL A 127 -35.26 -8.42 21.81
C VAL A 127 -34.82 -6.97 21.59
N THR A 128 -33.80 -6.79 20.76
CA THR A 128 -33.37 -5.47 20.27
C THR A 128 -34.02 -5.22 18.90
N ALA A 129 -34.78 -4.14 18.78
CA ALA A 129 -35.45 -3.77 17.53
C ALA A 129 -34.73 -2.62 16.82
N THR A 130 -34.57 -2.72 15.50
CA THR A 130 -34.08 -1.62 14.65
C THR A 130 -35.02 -1.43 13.45
N PHE A 131 -35.48 -0.19 13.21
CA PHE A 131 -36.50 0.11 12.20
C PHE A 131 -35.93 1.04 11.12
N SER A 132 -36.09 0.66 9.85
CA SER A 132 -35.99 1.57 8.71
C SER A 132 -37.40 2.09 8.34
N ASP A 133 -37.49 2.93 7.29
CA ASP A 133 -38.76 3.49 6.78
C ASP A 133 -39.84 2.43 6.48
N ILE A 134 -39.41 1.20 6.14
CA ILE A 134 -40.31 0.08 5.80
C ILE A 134 -39.92 -1.16 6.60
N THR A 135 -38.73 -1.72 6.34
CA THR A 135 -38.26 -2.98 6.93
C THR A 135 -37.82 -2.81 8.37
N LYS A 136 -38.15 -3.80 9.21
CA LYS A 136 -37.87 -3.81 10.65
C LYS A 136 -37.14 -5.11 11.00
N PHE A 137 -36.11 -4.99 11.84
CA PHE A 137 -35.26 -6.10 12.28
C PHE A 137 -35.39 -6.27 13.79
N PHE A 138 -35.41 -7.51 14.24
CA PHE A 138 -35.56 -7.88 15.65
C PHE A 138 -34.51 -8.93 15.98
N VAL A 139 -33.43 -8.48 16.62
CA VAL A 139 -32.36 -9.37 17.09
C VAL A 139 -32.81 -9.97 18.42
N ILE A 140 -33.11 -11.27 18.43
CA ILE A 140 -33.47 -12.00 19.64
C ILE A 140 -32.29 -12.82 20.16
N ARG A 141 -32.05 -12.75 21.47
CA ARG A 141 -31.09 -13.59 22.19
C ARG A 141 -31.63 -13.99 23.56
N GLN A 142 -30.96 -14.92 24.25
CA GLN A 142 -31.23 -15.17 25.67
C GLN A 142 -30.81 -13.96 26.52
N ALA A 143 -31.56 -13.67 27.58
CA ALA A 143 -31.31 -12.53 28.46
C ALA A 143 -29.99 -12.67 29.21
N ASN A 144 -29.74 -13.85 29.78
CA ASN A 144 -28.39 -14.32 30.08
C ASN A 144 -27.73 -14.81 28.78
N TYR A 145 -26.90 -13.97 28.16
CA TYR A 145 -26.20 -14.27 26.91
C TYR A 145 -25.24 -15.48 26.99
N SER A 146 -24.80 -15.87 28.19
CA SER A 146 -23.89 -17.01 28.39
C SER A 146 -24.60 -18.37 28.43
N SER A 147 -25.94 -18.36 28.52
CA SER A 147 -26.81 -19.51 28.76
C SER A 147 -26.75 -20.57 27.66
N VAL A 148 -26.81 -21.83 28.05
CA VAL A 148 -26.76 -23.01 27.16
C VAL A 148 -28.08 -23.79 27.11
N THR A 149 -29.16 -23.28 27.73
CA THR A 149 -30.48 -23.94 27.74
C THR A 149 -31.32 -23.54 26.53
N ASP A 150 -32.06 -24.48 25.93
CA ASP A 150 -33.03 -24.17 24.89
C ASP A 150 -34.26 -23.45 25.48
N VAL A 151 -34.77 -22.43 24.78
CA VAL A 151 -35.94 -21.64 25.19
C VAL A 151 -36.98 -21.61 24.06
N SER A 152 -38.20 -22.08 24.36
CA SER A 152 -39.33 -21.98 23.44
C SER A 152 -40.15 -20.72 23.69
N TYR A 153 -40.67 -20.10 22.62
CA TYR A 153 -41.35 -18.79 22.69
C TYR A 153 -42.35 -18.57 21.55
N GLN A 154 -43.12 -17.50 21.65
CA GLN A 154 -43.82 -16.86 20.54
C GLN A 154 -43.37 -15.40 20.49
N ILE A 155 -43.53 -14.75 19.34
CA ILE A 155 -43.13 -13.34 19.16
C ILE A 155 -44.22 -12.55 18.44
N THR A 156 -44.57 -11.40 18.98
CA THR A 156 -45.58 -10.48 18.43
C THR A 156 -44.87 -9.29 17.81
N LEU A 157 -44.82 -9.23 16.48
CA LEU A 157 -44.07 -8.23 15.74
C LEU A 157 -44.98 -7.24 15.01
N PRO A 158 -44.64 -5.93 14.97
CA PRO A 158 -45.34 -4.95 14.16
C PRO A 158 -45.05 -5.14 12.66
N THR A 159 -46.09 -5.06 11.84
CA THR A 159 -46.02 -5.20 10.37
C THR A 159 -46.91 -4.16 9.68
N SER A 160 -46.80 -4.01 8.36
CA SER A 160 -47.75 -3.26 7.51
C SER A 160 -49.20 -3.79 7.52
N LYS A 161 -49.46 -4.89 8.21
CA LYS A 161 -50.80 -5.45 8.49
C LYS A 161 -51.18 -5.42 9.99
N GLY A 162 -50.48 -4.61 10.79
CA GLY A 162 -50.65 -4.52 12.24
C GLY A 162 -49.72 -5.47 13.00
N ASN A 163 -49.97 -5.64 14.30
CA ASN A 163 -49.18 -6.52 15.16
C ASN A 163 -49.60 -7.98 14.96
N ILE A 164 -48.64 -8.88 14.70
CA ILE A 164 -48.89 -10.29 14.40
C ILE A 164 -48.08 -11.16 15.37
N THR A 165 -48.76 -12.01 16.14
CA THR A 165 -48.14 -13.06 16.96
C THR A 165 -47.81 -14.28 16.08
N ILE A 166 -46.56 -14.73 16.15
CA ILE A 166 -45.96 -15.77 15.31
C ILE A 166 -45.49 -16.92 16.24
N PRO A 167 -45.77 -18.21 15.96
CA PRO A 167 -46.37 -18.74 14.72
C PRO A 167 -47.89 -18.58 14.60
N GLN A 168 -48.36 -18.03 13.49
CA GLN A 168 -49.77 -17.97 13.06
C GLN A 168 -50.39 -19.35 12.81
N TRP A 169 -49.60 -20.40 12.64
CA TRP A 169 -50.07 -21.79 12.53
C TRP A 169 -50.21 -22.51 13.87
N GLY A 170 -49.82 -21.88 14.98
CA GLY A 170 -49.70 -22.51 16.29
C GLY A 170 -48.38 -23.29 16.46
N GLY A 171 -48.09 -23.66 17.71
CA GLY A 171 -46.76 -24.13 18.14
C GLY A 171 -45.95 -23.01 18.78
N GLN A 172 -44.63 -23.21 18.85
CA GLN A 172 -43.67 -22.26 19.41
C GLN A 172 -42.42 -22.23 18.53
N LEU A 173 -41.74 -21.08 18.51
CA LEU A 173 -40.37 -20.94 18.01
C LEU A 173 -39.41 -21.45 19.08
N THR A 174 -38.19 -21.82 18.69
CA THR A 174 -37.12 -22.22 19.61
C THR A 174 -35.90 -21.32 19.40
N LEU A 175 -35.20 -21.00 20.48
CA LEU A 175 -33.88 -20.39 20.49
C LEU A 175 -32.96 -21.31 21.29
N HIS A 176 -31.87 -21.75 20.69
CA HIS A 176 -30.99 -22.74 21.33
C HIS A 176 -30.04 -22.11 22.38
N GLY A 177 -29.32 -22.95 23.10
CA GLY A 177 -28.19 -22.52 23.94
C GLY A 177 -27.15 -21.70 23.15
N ARG A 178 -26.81 -20.50 23.65
CA ARG A 178 -25.88 -19.51 23.05
C ARG A 178 -26.21 -19.07 21.61
N ASP A 179 -27.47 -19.20 21.23
CA ASP A 179 -28.01 -18.83 19.92
C ASP A 179 -28.61 -17.40 19.95
N SER A 180 -28.63 -16.74 18.78
CA SER A 180 -29.14 -15.39 18.58
C SER A 180 -29.60 -15.24 17.13
N LYS A 181 -30.79 -14.70 16.88
CA LYS A 181 -31.41 -14.70 15.53
C LYS A 181 -31.93 -13.34 15.08
N PHE A 182 -31.88 -13.09 13.77
CA PHE A 182 -32.53 -11.97 13.09
C PHE A 182 -33.92 -12.35 12.59
N HIS A 183 -34.96 -11.95 13.32
CA HIS A 183 -36.33 -11.92 12.80
C HIS A 183 -36.57 -10.62 12.03
N VAL A 184 -37.36 -10.67 10.97
CA VAL A 184 -37.65 -9.48 10.12
C VAL A 184 -39.14 -9.31 9.85
N THR A 185 -39.58 -8.06 9.71
CA THR A 185 -40.91 -7.72 9.17
C THR A 185 -40.83 -6.64 8.09
N ASP A 186 -41.79 -6.66 7.18
CA ASP A 186 -41.87 -5.78 6.01
C ASP A 186 -40.57 -5.73 5.18
N TYR A 187 -39.94 -6.89 4.97
CA TYR A 187 -38.63 -7.03 4.33
C TYR A 187 -38.77 -7.09 2.81
N ASP A 188 -38.03 -6.26 2.07
CA ASP A 188 -38.08 -6.30 0.61
C ASP A 188 -37.19 -7.38 -0.01
N VAL A 189 -37.80 -8.24 -0.83
CA VAL A 189 -37.13 -9.27 -1.64
C VAL A 189 -37.13 -8.84 -3.13
N GLY A 190 -36.69 -7.61 -3.39
CA GLY A 190 -36.58 -7.03 -4.73
C GLY A 190 -37.92 -6.65 -5.33
N GLY A 191 -38.72 -5.85 -4.63
CA GLY A 191 -40.11 -5.51 -4.98
C GLY A 191 -41.14 -6.57 -4.59
N VAL A 192 -40.84 -7.41 -3.58
CA VAL A 192 -41.78 -8.37 -2.99
C VAL A 192 -41.66 -8.29 -1.48
N ASN A 193 -42.72 -7.78 -0.83
CA ASN A 193 -42.78 -7.65 0.62
C ASN A 193 -42.96 -9.02 1.30
N LEU A 194 -41.92 -9.44 2.02
CA LEU A 194 -41.92 -10.49 3.02
C LEU A 194 -42.43 -9.88 4.34
N LEU A 195 -43.74 -10.00 4.57
CA LEU A 195 -44.48 -9.41 5.70
C LEU A 195 -43.84 -9.74 7.05
N TYR A 196 -43.40 -10.99 7.21
CA TYR A 196 -42.48 -11.42 8.26
C TYR A 196 -41.72 -12.68 7.86
N SER A 197 -40.59 -12.91 8.52
CA SER A 197 -39.93 -14.22 8.60
C SER A 197 -39.30 -14.41 9.98
N THR A 198 -39.49 -15.60 10.55
CA THR A 198 -38.74 -16.06 11.73
C THR A 198 -37.62 -17.05 11.39
N ALA A 199 -37.48 -17.39 10.10
CA ALA A 199 -36.29 -18.04 9.56
C ALA A 199 -35.34 -16.96 9.03
N GLU A 200 -34.06 -17.09 9.35
CA GLU A 200 -33.05 -16.09 9.04
C GLU A 200 -32.72 -16.08 7.55
N ILE A 201 -32.50 -14.91 6.96
CA ILE A 201 -32.29 -14.75 5.52
C ILE A 201 -30.81 -14.94 5.22
N PHE A 202 -30.43 -16.07 4.62
CA PHE A 202 -29.06 -16.24 4.13
C PHE A 202 -28.78 -15.28 2.97
N THR A 203 -29.62 -15.28 1.94
CA THR A 203 -29.50 -14.34 0.81
C THR A 203 -30.76 -14.32 -0.05
N TRP A 204 -30.91 -13.29 -0.88
CA TRP A 204 -31.88 -13.29 -1.98
C TRP A 204 -31.34 -12.60 -3.24
N LYS A 205 -31.85 -13.00 -4.41
CA LYS A 205 -31.55 -12.39 -5.72
C LYS A 205 -32.74 -12.51 -6.68
N GLN A 206 -32.82 -11.59 -7.64
CA GLN A 206 -33.77 -11.61 -8.76
C GLN A 206 -33.07 -12.06 -10.05
N TYR A 207 -33.72 -12.95 -10.80
CA TYR A 207 -33.28 -13.51 -12.07
C TYR A 207 -34.40 -13.32 -13.11
N GLY A 208 -34.38 -12.20 -13.84
CA GLY A 208 -35.47 -11.81 -14.73
C GLY A 208 -36.78 -11.58 -13.96
N SER A 209 -37.85 -12.30 -14.32
CA SER A 209 -39.15 -12.24 -13.64
C SER A 209 -39.24 -13.07 -12.35
N LYS A 210 -38.16 -13.74 -11.95
CA LYS A 210 -38.13 -14.70 -10.83
C LYS A 210 -37.29 -14.18 -9.68
N ARG A 211 -37.69 -14.52 -8.45
CA ARG A 211 -36.97 -14.18 -7.22
C ARG A 211 -36.64 -15.47 -6.48
N VAL A 212 -35.43 -15.55 -5.93
CA VAL A 212 -34.95 -16.64 -5.09
C VAL A 212 -34.61 -16.04 -3.74
N LEU A 213 -35.27 -16.53 -2.69
CA LEU A 213 -35.00 -16.25 -1.29
C LEU A 213 -34.47 -17.53 -0.65
N VAL A 214 -33.35 -17.44 0.06
CA VAL A 214 -32.77 -18.54 0.84
C VAL A 214 -32.87 -18.17 2.31
N VAL A 215 -33.60 -18.98 3.07
CA VAL A 215 -33.70 -18.86 4.53
C VAL A 215 -33.15 -20.11 5.22
N TYR A 216 -32.69 -19.96 6.47
CA TYR A 216 -32.16 -21.04 7.30
C TYR A 216 -32.69 -20.96 8.74
N GLY A 217 -32.29 -21.94 9.54
CA GLY A 217 -32.56 -22.07 10.97
C GLY A 217 -31.85 -23.29 11.54
N GLY A 218 -31.75 -23.37 12.86
CA GLY A 218 -31.08 -24.46 13.56
C GLY A 218 -31.84 -25.80 13.47
N PRO A 219 -31.20 -26.93 13.80
CA PRO A 219 -31.78 -28.26 13.57
C PRO A 219 -33.03 -28.53 14.41
N ASN A 220 -34.13 -28.86 13.73
CA ASN A 220 -35.48 -29.14 14.27
C ASN A 220 -36.28 -27.91 14.74
N GLU A 221 -35.75 -26.69 14.60
CA GLU A 221 -36.50 -25.45 14.86
C GLU A 221 -37.77 -25.35 13.99
N GLN A 222 -38.86 -24.82 14.56
CA GLN A 222 -40.07 -24.43 13.83
C GLN A 222 -39.97 -22.96 13.42
N HIS A 223 -40.18 -22.66 12.13
CA HIS A 223 -40.26 -21.29 11.61
C HIS A 223 -41.50 -21.05 10.77
N GLU A 224 -41.75 -19.78 10.53
CA GLU A 224 -42.86 -19.30 9.73
C GLU A 224 -42.44 -18.04 8.97
N LEU A 225 -42.90 -17.91 7.73
CA LEU A 225 -42.74 -16.69 6.93
C LEU A 225 -43.99 -16.39 6.13
N ALA A 226 -44.23 -15.12 5.83
CA ALA A 226 -45.42 -14.66 5.11
C ALA A 226 -45.07 -13.69 3.98
N VAL A 227 -45.64 -13.93 2.80
CA VAL A 227 -45.44 -13.09 1.60
C VAL A 227 -46.73 -12.34 1.29
N SER A 228 -46.66 -11.02 1.28
CA SER A 228 -47.80 -10.13 0.99
C SER A 228 -48.30 -10.32 -0.45
N ASN A 229 -49.62 -10.31 -0.63
CA ASN A 229 -50.32 -10.45 -1.92
C ASN A 229 -50.00 -11.75 -2.69
N GLY A 230 -49.41 -12.76 -2.03
CA GLY A 230 -49.12 -14.05 -2.64
C GLY A 230 -50.36 -14.93 -2.82
N GLY A 231 -50.54 -15.51 -4.01
CA GLY A 231 -51.47 -16.61 -4.24
C GLY A 231 -50.96 -17.95 -3.67
N ARG A 232 -51.84 -18.97 -3.63
CA ARG A 232 -51.56 -20.30 -3.05
C ARG A 232 -50.21 -20.86 -3.52
N ALA A 233 -49.28 -21.07 -2.58
CA ALA A 233 -47.93 -21.53 -2.91
C ALA A 233 -47.92 -22.97 -3.42
N ARG A 234 -47.00 -23.26 -4.34
CA ARG A 234 -46.72 -24.59 -4.87
C ARG A 234 -45.37 -25.10 -4.35
N ILE A 235 -45.40 -26.11 -3.49
CA ILE A 235 -44.21 -26.82 -3.02
C ILE A 235 -43.65 -27.63 -4.20
N VAL A 236 -42.35 -27.50 -4.49
CA VAL A 236 -41.72 -28.18 -5.64
C VAL A 236 -40.66 -29.21 -5.22
N GLU A 237 -40.14 -29.09 -3.99
CA GLU A 237 -39.13 -29.98 -3.41
C GLU A 237 -39.27 -30.03 -1.89
N GLY A 238 -39.15 -31.22 -1.30
CA GLY A 238 -39.25 -31.45 0.14
C GLY A 238 -40.68 -31.66 0.66
N SER A 239 -40.83 -32.54 1.65
CA SER A 239 -42.08 -32.75 2.40
C SER A 239 -42.14 -31.86 3.65
N GLY A 240 -43.34 -31.64 4.19
CA GLY A 240 -43.52 -30.95 5.47
C GLY A 240 -43.41 -29.41 5.44
N VAL A 241 -43.57 -28.78 4.27
CA VAL A 241 -43.97 -27.35 4.20
C VAL A 241 -45.50 -27.29 4.25
N LYS A 242 -46.03 -26.32 4.98
CA LYS A 242 -47.46 -26.06 5.17
C LYS A 242 -47.79 -24.67 4.62
N SER A 243 -48.80 -24.54 3.76
CA SER A 243 -49.18 -23.27 3.11
C SER A 243 -50.67 -22.94 3.28
N THR A 244 -50.97 -21.67 3.58
CA THR A 244 -52.32 -21.12 3.73
C THR A 244 -52.33 -19.63 3.39
N ILE A 245 -53.51 -19.04 3.26
CA ILE A 245 -53.68 -17.59 3.03
C ILE A 245 -54.37 -16.99 4.26
N LYS A 246 -53.78 -15.94 4.83
CA LYS A 246 -54.34 -15.14 5.94
C LYS A 246 -54.18 -13.65 5.63
N ASN A 247 -55.24 -12.87 5.78
CA ASN A 247 -55.25 -11.40 5.62
C ASN A 247 -54.60 -10.88 4.31
N GLY A 248 -54.73 -11.64 3.22
CA GLY A 248 -54.13 -11.31 1.91
C GLY A 248 -52.64 -11.68 1.75
N ALA A 249 -52.00 -12.28 2.77
CA ALA A 249 -50.66 -12.82 2.68
C ALA A 249 -50.70 -14.36 2.60
N THR A 250 -49.78 -14.95 1.82
CA THR A 250 -49.55 -16.41 1.85
C THR A 250 -48.52 -16.71 2.94
N VAL A 251 -48.94 -17.51 3.92
CA VAL A 251 -48.11 -17.93 5.07
C VAL A 251 -47.56 -19.34 4.82
N LEU A 252 -46.27 -19.51 5.05
CA LEU A 252 -45.53 -20.77 4.93
C LEU A 252 -44.94 -21.16 6.29
N GLY A 253 -45.48 -22.21 6.90
CA GLY A 253 -44.93 -22.82 8.11
C GLY A 253 -44.08 -24.05 7.77
N PHE A 254 -42.94 -24.23 8.44
CA PHE A 254 -42.10 -25.41 8.29
C PHE A 254 -41.24 -25.67 9.53
N GLN A 255 -40.93 -26.94 9.77
CA GLN A 255 -39.83 -27.35 10.65
C GLN A 255 -38.57 -27.55 9.81
N THR A 256 -37.41 -27.10 10.29
CA THR A 256 -36.13 -27.33 9.63
C THR A 256 -35.76 -28.81 9.62
N SER A 257 -34.84 -29.18 8.72
CA SER A 257 -34.23 -30.51 8.71
C SER A 257 -32.93 -30.46 7.90
N PRO A 258 -32.03 -31.46 8.00
CA PRO A 258 -30.88 -31.59 7.10
C PRO A 258 -31.22 -31.75 5.60
N LYS A 259 -32.51 -31.81 5.23
CA LYS A 259 -33.01 -31.89 3.85
C LYS A 259 -33.63 -30.54 3.42
N ARG A 260 -33.09 -29.98 2.34
CA ARG A 260 -33.47 -28.70 1.72
C ARG A 260 -34.83 -28.77 0.97
N ARG A 261 -35.42 -27.60 0.68
CA ARG A 261 -36.72 -27.38 -0.01
C ARG A 261 -36.60 -26.13 -0.92
N VAL A 262 -37.26 -26.06 -2.10
CA VAL A 262 -36.80 -25.19 -3.23
C VAL A 262 -37.91 -24.64 -4.17
N ALA A 263 -37.71 -23.44 -4.78
CA ALA A 263 -38.47 -22.83 -5.89
C ALA A 263 -37.61 -21.86 -6.78
N ILE A 264 -37.86 -21.71 -8.11
CA ILE A 264 -36.82 -21.36 -9.12
C ILE A 264 -37.29 -20.64 -10.44
N VAL A 265 -36.38 -19.91 -11.12
CA VAL A 265 -36.00 -19.85 -12.59
C VAL A 265 -35.08 -18.61 -12.81
N SER A 266 -34.55 -18.25 -13.99
CA SER A 266 -33.36 -18.85 -14.64
C SER A 266 -32.62 -17.85 -15.57
N GLY A 267 -31.27 -17.75 -15.45
CA GLY A 267 -30.35 -16.98 -16.33
C GLY A 267 -29.99 -17.70 -17.66
N ASP A 268 -28.72 -17.64 -18.17
CA ASP A 268 -28.30 -18.53 -19.28
C ASP A 268 -26.82 -19.04 -19.48
N SER A 269 -25.81 -18.86 -18.59
CA SER A 269 -24.54 -19.66 -18.64
C SER A 269 -23.79 -19.80 -17.28
N VAL A 270 -22.98 -20.88 -17.07
CA VAL A 270 -22.31 -21.17 -15.77
C VAL A 270 -20.95 -21.89 -15.86
N HIS A 271 -19.93 -21.28 -15.24
CA HIS A 271 -18.65 -21.88 -14.84
C HIS A 271 -18.40 -21.59 -13.36
N LEU A 272 -17.81 -22.57 -12.67
CA LEU A 272 -17.51 -22.55 -11.24
C LEU A 272 -16.01 -22.73 -11.02
N THR A 273 -15.48 -22.01 -10.03
CA THR A 273 -14.14 -22.21 -9.48
C THR A 273 -14.27 -22.37 -7.96
N GLY A 274 -13.49 -23.26 -7.36
CA GLY A 274 -13.40 -23.41 -5.91
C GLY A 274 -12.78 -24.74 -5.50
N ASP A 275 -12.94 -25.07 -4.22
CA ASP A 275 -12.02 -25.99 -3.55
C ASP A 275 -12.73 -27.16 -2.85
N LEU A 276 -12.19 -28.38 -3.01
CA LEU A 276 -12.74 -29.62 -2.43
C LEU A 276 -11.75 -30.29 -1.48
N ASN A 277 -12.17 -30.59 -0.26
CA ASN A 277 -11.53 -31.59 0.60
C ASN A 277 -12.27 -32.95 0.57
N ALA A 278 -13.48 -32.99 -0.01
CA ALA A 278 -14.30 -34.20 -0.17
C ALA A 278 -15.17 -34.11 -1.44
N THR A 279 -15.59 -35.26 -1.97
CA THR A 279 -16.48 -35.33 -3.16
C THR A 279 -17.84 -34.73 -2.79
N SER A 280 -18.24 -33.68 -3.52
CA SER A 280 -19.32 -32.79 -3.12
C SER A 280 -20.40 -32.70 -4.21
N SER A 281 -21.66 -32.69 -3.79
CA SER A 281 -22.80 -32.33 -4.64
C SER A 281 -22.87 -30.81 -4.79
N ILE A 282 -22.76 -30.33 -6.02
CA ILE A 282 -22.96 -28.93 -6.41
C ILE A 282 -24.41 -28.76 -6.86
N GLU A 283 -25.03 -27.65 -6.49
CA GLU A 283 -26.28 -27.22 -7.11
C GLU A 283 -26.27 -25.74 -7.49
N VAL A 284 -26.80 -25.48 -8.69
CA VAL A 284 -26.93 -24.17 -9.30
C VAL A 284 -28.41 -23.77 -9.27
N ILE A 285 -28.73 -22.76 -8.46
CA ILE A 285 -30.07 -22.17 -8.32
C ILE A 285 -30.08 -20.80 -9.02
N GLY A 286 -31.19 -20.43 -9.67
CA GLY A 286 -31.25 -19.22 -10.53
C GLY A 286 -30.49 -19.35 -11.86
N GLY A 287 -29.80 -20.47 -12.08
CA GLY A 287 -29.05 -20.76 -13.29
C GLY A 287 -29.90 -21.02 -14.55
N PRO A 288 -29.25 -21.35 -15.67
CA PRO A 288 -29.77 -21.20 -17.03
C PRO A 288 -31.11 -21.84 -17.40
N GLN A 289 -31.87 -21.18 -18.29
CA GLN A 289 -33.00 -21.84 -18.97
C GLN A 289 -32.48 -22.98 -19.85
N TYR A 290 -31.42 -22.71 -20.61
CA TYR A 290 -30.73 -23.62 -21.52
C TYR A 290 -29.26 -23.77 -21.11
N LEU A 291 -28.99 -24.43 -19.97
CA LEU A 291 -27.62 -24.71 -19.54
C LEU A 291 -26.90 -25.61 -20.55
N ARG A 292 -26.16 -25.01 -21.48
CA ARG A 292 -25.38 -25.75 -22.50
C ARG A 292 -24.16 -26.44 -21.90
N GLN A 293 -23.56 -25.86 -20.86
CA GLN A 293 -22.34 -26.38 -20.24
C GLN A 293 -22.27 -25.96 -18.76
N LEU A 294 -21.82 -26.88 -17.90
CA LEU A 294 -21.37 -26.60 -16.53
C LEU A 294 -19.91 -27.04 -16.41
N THR A 295 -19.05 -26.19 -15.88
CA THR A 295 -17.66 -26.57 -15.57
C THR A 295 -17.29 -26.26 -14.13
N TYR A 296 -16.44 -27.08 -13.52
CA TYR A 296 -15.82 -26.84 -12.22
C TYR A 296 -14.30 -26.97 -12.33
N ASN A 297 -13.56 -25.93 -11.93
CA ASN A 297 -12.10 -25.81 -12.11
C ASN A 297 -11.66 -26.17 -13.55
N GLY A 298 -12.36 -25.59 -14.53
CA GLY A 298 -12.15 -25.81 -15.97
C GLY A 298 -12.64 -27.15 -16.53
N LYS A 299 -13.02 -28.12 -15.70
CA LYS A 299 -13.47 -29.46 -16.14
C LYS A 299 -14.99 -29.49 -16.28
N ALA A 300 -15.50 -30.00 -17.41
CA ALA A 300 -16.94 -30.16 -17.61
C ALA A 300 -17.53 -31.17 -16.61
N LEU A 301 -18.64 -30.81 -15.97
CA LEU A 301 -19.39 -31.70 -15.08
C LEU A 301 -20.59 -32.32 -15.81
N LYS A 302 -20.85 -33.60 -15.55
CA LYS A 302 -22.15 -34.21 -15.89
C LYS A 302 -23.20 -33.65 -14.94
N SER A 303 -24.25 -33.07 -15.50
CA SER A 303 -25.24 -32.30 -14.76
C SER A 303 -26.67 -32.77 -15.02
N LYS A 304 -27.54 -32.71 -14.02
CA LYS A 304 -28.95 -33.10 -14.08
C LYS A 304 -29.84 -31.91 -13.75
N LYS A 305 -30.74 -31.53 -14.68
CA LYS A 305 -31.78 -30.54 -14.42
C LYS A 305 -32.87 -31.17 -13.55
N MET A 306 -33.26 -30.48 -12.48
CA MET A 306 -34.30 -30.95 -11.56
C MET A 306 -35.69 -30.41 -11.95
N SER A 307 -36.75 -31.01 -11.39
CA SER A 307 -38.15 -30.61 -11.61
C SER A 307 -38.47 -29.18 -11.16
N CYS A 308 -37.75 -28.69 -10.15
CA CYS A 308 -37.77 -27.28 -9.74
C CYS A 308 -37.11 -26.37 -10.78
N GLY A 309 -36.11 -26.84 -11.51
CA GLY A 309 -35.39 -26.10 -12.57
C GLY A 309 -33.94 -25.77 -12.23
N SER A 310 -33.45 -26.12 -11.04
CA SER A 310 -32.02 -26.05 -10.71
C SER A 310 -31.25 -27.10 -11.51
N VAL A 311 -29.93 -26.97 -11.49
CA VAL A 311 -29.04 -27.99 -12.02
C VAL A 311 -28.11 -28.51 -10.94
N THR A 312 -28.18 -29.81 -10.70
CA THR A 312 -27.26 -30.54 -9.82
C THR A 312 -26.12 -31.16 -10.62
N ALA A 313 -24.96 -31.29 -9.99
CA ALA A 313 -23.81 -32.04 -10.50
C ALA A 313 -22.96 -32.54 -9.33
N THR A 314 -22.09 -33.53 -9.57
CA THR A 314 -21.14 -34.01 -8.55
C THR A 314 -19.73 -33.60 -8.95
N ALA A 315 -19.05 -32.86 -8.08
CA ALA A 315 -17.63 -32.55 -8.23
C ALA A 315 -16.81 -33.55 -7.42
N THR A 316 -16.06 -34.39 -8.13
CA THR A 316 -15.24 -35.45 -7.53
C THR A 316 -13.94 -34.86 -6.97
N TYR A 317 -13.72 -35.09 -5.68
CA TYR A 317 -12.41 -34.98 -5.04
C TYR A 317 -11.64 -36.28 -5.29
N LYS A 318 -10.38 -36.17 -5.71
CA LYS A 318 -9.43 -37.29 -5.74
C LYS A 318 -8.39 -37.06 -4.66
N LYS A 319 -8.28 -37.96 -3.67
CA LYS A 319 -7.20 -37.85 -2.68
C LYS A 319 -5.85 -38.03 -3.37
N PRO A 320 -4.91 -37.06 -3.30
CA PRO A 320 -3.61 -37.21 -3.93
C PRO A 320 -2.73 -38.20 -3.16
N LYS A 321 -1.73 -38.79 -3.84
CA LYS A 321 -0.56 -39.34 -3.17
C LYS A 321 0.35 -38.18 -2.81
N VAL A 322 0.45 -37.88 -1.51
CA VAL A 322 1.41 -36.92 -0.96
C VAL A 322 2.71 -37.68 -0.66
N SER A 323 3.86 -37.08 -0.95
CA SER A 323 5.18 -37.63 -0.65
C SER A 323 6.07 -36.47 -0.18
N ILE A 324 6.59 -36.59 1.02
CA ILE A 324 7.46 -35.60 1.68
C ILE A 324 8.70 -36.31 2.22
N PRO A 325 9.87 -35.65 2.27
CA PRO A 325 11.08 -36.22 2.84
C PRO A 325 10.94 -36.41 4.36
N ASP A 326 11.57 -37.47 4.85
CA ASP A 326 11.81 -37.69 6.28
C ASP A 326 13.07 -36.91 6.69
N LEU A 327 12.91 -35.99 7.65
CA LEU A 327 13.98 -35.12 8.12
C LEU A 327 14.96 -35.82 9.08
N SER A 328 14.64 -37.02 9.57
CA SER A 328 15.51 -37.82 10.45
C SER A 328 16.51 -38.69 9.68
N THR A 329 16.20 -39.04 8.42
CA THR A 329 17.06 -39.88 7.56
C THR A 329 17.75 -39.12 6.42
N ILE A 330 17.39 -37.85 6.19
CA ILE A 330 18.08 -36.99 5.21
C ILE A 330 19.51 -36.66 5.67
N LYS A 331 20.43 -36.49 4.71
CA LYS A 331 21.80 -36.04 5.00
C LYS A 331 21.80 -34.58 5.47
N TRP A 332 22.27 -34.34 6.70
CA TRP A 332 22.54 -33.01 7.22
C TRP A 332 24.03 -32.68 7.20
N THR A 333 24.31 -31.38 7.25
CA THR A 333 25.64 -30.80 7.51
C THR A 333 25.57 -29.87 8.72
N VAL A 334 26.65 -29.77 9.49
CA VAL A 334 26.71 -28.93 10.71
C VAL A 334 28.01 -28.13 10.80
N ILE A 335 27.90 -26.89 11.29
CA ILE A 335 29.00 -26.00 11.64
C ILE A 335 28.83 -25.45 13.06
N ASN A 336 29.94 -25.08 13.72
CA ASN A 336 29.89 -24.31 14.97
C ASN A 336 29.32 -22.91 14.69
N ASP A 337 28.27 -22.53 15.41
CA ASP A 337 27.60 -21.23 15.30
C ASP A 337 28.02 -20.25 16.42
N LEU A 338 28.91 -20.71 17.31
CA LEU A 338 29.60 -19.91 18.32
C LEU A 338 31.14 -20.06 18.18
N PRO A 339 31.77 -19.65 17.07
CA PRO A 339 33.23 -19.58 16.97
C PRO A 339 33.86 -18.54 17.91
N GLU A 340 33.08 -17.60 18.45
CA GLU A 340 33.51 -16.53 19.35
C GLU A 340 34.33 -17.02 20.55
N ILE A 341 33.95 -18.17 21.12
CA ILE A 341 34.60 -18.72 22.33
C ILE A 341 35.96 -19.40 22.02
N GLN A 342 36.36 -19.49 20.75
CA GLN A 342 37.64 -20.08 20.35
C GLN A 342 38.78 -19.06 20.53
N SER A 343 39.92 -19.52 21.07
CA SER A 343 41.08 -18.66 21.40
C SER A 343 41.76 -18.00 20.19
N ASN A 344 41.43 -18.43 18.97
CA ASN A 344 41.89 -17.86 17.70
C ASN A 344 40.87 -16.92 17.04
N TYR A 345 39.75 -16.60 17.70
CA TYR A 345 38.69 -15.79 17.12
C TYR A 345 38.99 -14.28 17.13
N ASP A 346 39.15 -13.69 15.94
CA ASP A 346 39.34 -12.26 15.75
C ASP A 346 38.01 -11.49 15.71
N ASP A 347 37.83 -10.56 16.66
CA ASP A 347 36.72 -9.61 16.72
C ASP A 347 37.12 -8.16 16.39
N SER A 348 38.24 -7.95 15.67
CA SER A 348 38.70 -6.65 15.18
C SER A 348 37.62 -5.87 14.42
N LYS A 349 36.72 -6.58 13.73
CA LYS A 349 35.65 -6.03 12.88
C LYS A 349 34.32 -5.78 13.61
N TRP A 350 34.23 -6.11 14.91
CA TRP A 350 32.99 -5.97 15.67
C TRP A 350 32.71 -4.50 16.05
N THR A 351 31.46 -4.22 16.44
CA THR A 351 31.11 -2.90 16.98
C THR A 351 31.73 -2.72 18.35
N ALA A 352 32.64 -1.76 18.50
CA ALA A 352 33.08 -1.29 19.82
C ALA A 352 31.90 -0.64 20.54
N ALA A 353 31.70 -1.00 21.82
CA ALA A 353 30.66 -0.46 22.66
C ALA A 353 31.19 0.76 23.44
N ASP A 354 31.53 1.81 22.70
CA ASP A 354 32.30 2.97 23.18
C ASP A 354 31.45 4.21 23.52
N LEU A 355 30.12 4.15 23.31
CA LEU A 355 29.21 5.27 23.53
C LEU A 355 29.04 5.58 25.02
N ARG A 356 29.71 6.63 25.53
CA ARG A 356 29.55 7.14 26.91
C ARG A 356 28.24 7.91 27.15
N TYR A 357 27.19 7.59 26.40
CA TYR A 357 25.84 8.16 26.49
C TYR A 357 24.85 7.19 25.83
N THR A 358 23.56 7.38 26.11
CA THR A 358 22.45 6.76 25.38
C THR A 358 21.46 7.85 24.98
N ASN A 359 20.70 7.62 23.90
CA ASN A 359 19.55 8.48 23.57
C ASN A 359 18.24 7.95 24.22
N ASN A 360 18.32 6.87 24.99
CA ASN A 360 17.16 6.26 25.64
C ASN A 360 16.66 7.10 26.83
N THR A 361 15.47 7.68 26.68
CA THR A 361 14.83 8.51 27.71
C THR A 361 14.19 7.71 28.86
N VAL A 362 14.07 6.38 28.74
CA VAL A 362 13.46 5.49 29.74
C VAL A 362 14.50 4.82 30.63
N PHE A 363 15.73 4.65 30.13
CA PHE A 363 16.78 3.92 30.86
C PHE A 363 18.13 4.64 30.81
N ASN A 364 18.52 5.21 31.96
CA ASN A 364 19.85 5.81 32.15
C ASN A 364 20.94 4.73 32.22
N LEU A 365 22.16 5.06 31.78
CA LEU A 365 23.30 4.13 31.85
C LEU A 365 23.69 3.81 33.29
N THR A 366 23.85 2.51 33.59
CA THR A 366 24.46 2.00 34.84
C THR A 366 25.90 1.48 34.63
N THR A 367 26.43 1.73 33.43
CA THR A 367 27.72 1.26 32.91
C THR A 367 28.52 2.41 32.29
N PRO A 368 29.86 2.30 32.15
CA PRO A 368 30.70 3.39 31.65
C PRO A 368 30.44 3.77 30.18
N THR A 369 29.86 2.83 29.42
CA THR A 369 29.36 2.99 28.06
C THR A 369 28.04 2.26 27.90
N SER A 370 27.23 2.66 26.91
CA SER A 370 25.99 1.95 26.58
C SER A 370 26.29 0.54 26.09
N LEU A 371 25.57 -0.43 26.64
CA LEU A 371 25.51 -1.80 26.17
C LEU A 371 24.11 -2.14 25.61
N SER A 372 23.25 -1.13 25.40
CA SER A 372 21.96 -1.26 24.74
C SER A 372 22.15 -1.48 23.24
N ALA A 373 21.65 -2.58 22.69
CA ALA A 373 21.86 -2.97 21.29
C ALA A 373 21.37 -1.91 20.28
N SER A 374 20.22 -1.29 20.55
CA SER A 374 19.61 -0.26 19.69
C SER A 374 20.41 1.04 19.60
N ASP A 375 21.23 1.41 20.60
CA ASP A 375 22.14 2.57 20.48
C ASP A 375 23.21 2.37 19.39
N TYR A 376 23.40 1.12 18.95
CA TYR A 376 24.31 0.71 17.88
C TYR A 376 23.59 0.23 16.60
N GLY A 377 22.27 0.40 16.52
CA GLY A 377 21.45 -0.01 15.38
C GLY A 377 21.18 -1.52 15.27
N TYR A 378 21.33 -2.28 16.37
CA TYR A 378 20.98 -3.70 16.42
C TYR A 378 19.61 -3.87 17.10
N ASN A 379 18.60 -4.22 16.31
CA ASN A 379 17.18 -4.17 16.71
C ASN A 379 16.42 -5.49 16.53
N THR A 380 17.12 -6.59 16.22
CA THR A 380 16.51 -7.91 15.92
C THR A 380 17.46 -9.07 16.24
N GLY A 381 16.88 -10.22 16.58
CA GLY A 381 17.52 -11.53 16.74
C GLY A 381 18.70 -11.59 17.73
N SER A 382 19.24 -12.79 17.95
CA SER A 382 20.18 -13.02 19.06
C SER A 382 21.41 -12.10 18.99
N LEU A 383 21.74 -11.46 20.10
CA LEU A 383 22.87 -10.54 20.25
C LEU A 383 24.08 -11.27 20.83
N VAL A 384 25.28 -10.83 20.48
CA VAL A 384 26.52 -11.32 21.11
C VAL A 384 27.40 -10.16 21.55
N TYR A 385 27.87 -10.22 22.80
CA TYR A 385 28.76 -9.25 23.45
C TYR A 385 30.09 -9.89 23.80
N ARG A 386 31.17 -9.12 23.76
CA ARG A 386 32.54 -9.54 24.14
C ARG A 386 33.21 -8.46 24.99
N GLY A 387 33.39 -8.74 26.28
CA GLY A 387 34.05 -7.86 27.25
C GLY A 387 35.51 -8.27 27.47
N HIS A 388 36.44 -7.46 26.98
CA HIS A 388 37.89 -7.69 27.05
C HIS A 388 38.50 -7.00 28.28
N PHE A 389 39.28 -7.74 29.06
CA PHE A 389 39.97 -7.23 30.25
C PHE A 389 41.34 -7.91 30.44
N THR A 390 42.19 -7.33 31.29
CA THR A 390 43.50 -7.93 31.67
C THR A 390 43.40 -8.51 33.07
N ALA A 391 43.58 -9.82 33.22
CA ALA A 391 43.35 -10.52 34.48
C ALA A 391 44.28 -10.03 35.62
N THR A 392 43.71 -9.87 36.81
CA THR A 392 44.40 -9.57 38.06
C THR A 392 44.82 -10.83 38.81
N GLY A 393 44.16 -11.96 38.57
CA GLY A 393 44.28 -13.18 39.36
C GLY A 393 43.48 -13.13 40.68
N THR A 394 42.51 -12.21 40.78
CA THR A 394 41.65 -12.03 41.97
C THR A 394 40.15 -12.17 41.66
N GLU A 395 39.81 -12.45 40.40
CA GLU A 395 38.47 -12.65 39.90
C GLU A 395 37.80 -13.90 40.53
N LYS A 396 36.57 -13.74 41.01
CA LYS A 396 35.76 -14.79 41.66
C LYS A 396 34.29 -14.74 41.24
N THR A 397 33.75 -13.57 40.92
CA THR A 397 32.35 -13.42 40.53
C THR A 397 32.14 -12.42 39.39
N LEU A 398 31.12 -12.71 38.58
CA LEU A 398 30.58 -11.84 37.55
C LEU A 398 29.09 -11.60 37.83
N TYR A 399 28.73 -10.38 38.22
CA TYR A 399 27.35 -9.92 38.22
C TYR A 399 26.97 -9.45 36.82
N LEU A 400 25.82 -9.88 36.32
CA LEU A 400 25.25 -9.44 35.05
C LEU A 400 23.76 -9.15 35.20
N SER A 401 23.34 -7.99 34.71
CA SER A 401 21.96 -7.58 34.51
C SER A 401 21.69 -7.50 33.01
N THR A 402 20.64 -8.15 32.54
CA THR A 402 20.36 -8.37 31.10
C THR A 402 18.89 -8.13 30.77
N SER A 403 18.59 -7.96 29.49
CA SER A 403 17.25 -7.70 28.96
C SER A 403 17.13 -8.22 27.53
N GLY A 404 16.09 -9.01 27.24
CA GLY A 404 15.81 -9.51 25.88
C GLY A 404 14.34 -9.42 25.46
N GLY A 405 13.45 -9.01 26.36
CA GLY A 405 11.99 -9.15 26.20
C GLY A 405 11.49 -10.45 26.86
N SER A 406 10.18 -10.63 26.96
CA SER A 406 9.55 -11.81 27.55
C SER A 406 10.06 -13.12 26.92
N ALA A 407 10.19 -14.20 27.69
CA ALA A 407 10.73 -15.48 27.24
C ALA A 407 12.16 -15.47 26.66
N TYR A 408 12.97 -14.41 26.84
CA TYR A 408 14.38 -14.40 26.40
C TYR A 408 15.30 -15.32 27.23
N SER A 409 16.56 -15.44 26.83
CA SER A 409 17.60 -16.16 27.58
C SER A 409 18.98 -15.53 27.39
N HIS A 410 19.97 -16.00 28.14
CA HIS A 410 21.38 -15.74 27.83
C HIS A 410 22.30 -16.87 28.27
N SER A 411 23.49 -16.93 27.68
CA SER A 411 24.57 -17.85 28.04
C SER A 411 25.90 -17.11 28.04
N ILE A 412 26.76 -17.42 29.01
CA ILE A 412 28.00 -16.70 29.30
C ILE A 412 29.19 -17.68 29.25
N TRP A 413 30.27 -17.26 28.61
CA TRP A 413 31.57 -17.93 28.62
C TRP A 413 32.68 -16.96 29.02
N LEU A 414 33.72 -17.48 29.66
CA LEU A 414 34.98 -16.81 29.94
C LEU A 414 36.05 -17.53 29.13
N ASN A 415 36.56 -16.87 28.08
CA ASN A 415 37.30 -17.49 26.99
C ASN A 415 36.47 -18.64 26.38
N ASP A 416 36.90 -19.89 26.53
CA ASP A 416 36.22 -21.11 26.10
C ASP A 416 35.37 -21.78 27.19
N GLN A 417 35.53 -21.39 28.46
CA GLN A 417 34.85 -22.03 29.60
C GLN A 417 33.44 -21.48 29.79
N HIS A 418 32.42 -22.34 29.89
CA HIS A 418 31.06 -21.92 30.23
C HIS A 418 30.98 -21.46 31.70
N VAL A 419 30.35 -20.31 31.92
CA VAL A 419 30.18 -19.68 33.24
C VAL A 419 28.75 -19.87 33.77
N GLY A 420 27.76 -19.90 32.88
CA GLY A 420 26.35 -20.06 33.24
C GLY A 420 25.39 -19.65 32.14
N SER A 421 24.11 -19.96 32.35
CA SER A 421 23.01 -19.54 31.48
C SER A 421 21.80 -19.12 32.33
N PHE A 422 21.01 -18.18 31.82
CA PHE A 422 19.61 -18.01 32.20
C PHE A 422 18.77 -18.59 31.06
N THR A 423 17.94 -19.60 31.33
CA THR A 423 17.23 -20.40 30.31
C THR A 423 15.97 -19.76 29.75
N GLY A 424 15.47 -18.72 30.42
CA GLY A 424 14.23 -18.04 30.08
C GLY A 424 12.99 -18.62 30.76
N GLU A 425 12.10 -17.70 31.10
CA GLU A 425 10.77 -17.90 31.67
C GLU A 425 9.80 -16.96 30.94
N ASP A 426 8.53 -17.35 30.80
CA ASP A 426 7.55 -16.68 29.94
C ASP A 426 7.37 -15.19 30.27
N VAL A 427 7.14 -14.84 31.53
CA VAL A 427 6.91 -13.45 31.98
C VAL A 427 8.19 -12.64 32.21
N VAL A 428 9.37 -13.24 32.12
CA VAL A 428 10.64 -12.60 32.51
C VAL A 428 11.26 -11.84 31.33
N THR A 429 11.23 -10.51 31.42
CA THR A 429 11.79 -9.59 30.41
C THR A 429 13.26 -9.22 30.65
N LYS A 430 13.70 -9.29 31.93
CA LYS A 430 14.99 -8.83 32.45
C LYS A 430 15.46 -9.75 33.58
N TRP A 431 16.75 -10.07 33.63
CA TRP A 431 17.34 -10.99 34.62
C TRP A 431 18.64 -10.46 35.20
N ASN A 432 18.78 -10.57 36.53
CA ASN A 432 19.92 -10.11 37.32
C ASN A 432 20.51 -11.31 38.08
N GLN A 433 21.76 -11.68 37.80
CA GLN A 433 22.40 -12.82 38.45
C GLN A 433 23.90 -12.61 38.65
N THR A 434 24.41 -13.10 39.78
CA THR A 434 25.85 -13.23 40.05
C THR A 434 26.28 -14.66 39.78
N TYR A 435 27.26 -14.84 38.90
CA TYR A 435 27.87 -16.12 38.57
C TYR A 435 29.22 -16.25 39.27
N ASN A 436 29.57 -17.46 39.70
CA ASN A 436 30.87 -17.77 40.26
C ASN A 436 31.85 -18.16 39.14
N LEU A 437 33.06 -17.62 39.19
CA LEU A 437 34.12 -17.88 38.22
C LEU A 437 35.05 -18.98 38.77
N ASN A 438 34.83 -20.22 38.32
CA ASN A 438 35.57 -21.39 38.78
C ASN A 438 36.98 -21.53 38.14
N THR A 439 37.39 -20.57 37.30
CA THR A 439 38.64 -20.61 36.54
C THR A 439 39.60 -19.53 37.05
N THR A 440 40.73 -19.96 37.62
CA THR A 440 41.80 -19.04 38.03
C THR A 440 42.53 -18.49 36.79
N LEU A 441 42.39 -17.19 36.53
CA LEU A 441 43.10 -16.52 35.44
C LEU A 441 44.54 -16.16 35.86
N SER A 442 45.48 -16.28 34.92
CA SER A 442 46.87 -15.87 35.15
C SER A 442 46.98 -14.35 35.19
N LYS A 443 47.54 -13.79 36.28
CA LYS A 443 47.74 -12.34 36.40
C LYS A 443 48.55 -11.78 35.21
N GLY A 444 48.00 -10.77 34.54
CA GLY A 444 48.55 -10.16 33.34
C GLY A 444 48.12 -10.79 32.01
N SER A 445 47.38 -11.91 32.00
CA SER A 445 46.82 -12.45 30.76
C SER A 445 45.57 -11.69 30.29
N ALA A 446 45.41 -11.53 28.98
CA ALA A 446 44.14 -11.05 28.41
C ALA A 446 43.05 -12.12 28.56
N ALA A 447 41.82 -11.70 28.88
CA ALA A 447 40.66 -12.57 29.00
C ALA A 447 39.41 -11.90 28.42
N VAL A 448 38.47 -12.70 27.91
CA VAL A 448 37.26 -12.21 27.22
C VAL A 448 36.02 -12.88 27.77
N ILE A 449 35.07 -12.08 28.26
CA ILE A 449 33.71 -12.53 28.61
C ILE A 449 32.87 -12.50 27.34
N THR A 450 32.41 -13.65 26.85
CA THR A 450 31.44 -13.72 25.74
C THR A 450 30.04 -13.93 26.32
N VAL A 451 29.08 -13.09 25.97
CA VAL A 451 27.67 -13.22 26.36
C VAL A 451 26.81 -13.29 25.11
N VAL A 452 26.06 -14.38 24.93
CA VAL A 452 24.98 -14.45 23.93
C VAL A 452 23.67 -14.15 24.63
N ILE A 453 22.88 -13.21 24.12
CA ILE A 453 21.57 -12.80 24.66
C ILE A 453 20.52 -12.99 23.58
N ASP A 454 19.43 -13.69 23.88
CA ASP A 454 18.34 -13.84 22.95
C ASP A 454 17.50 -12.55 22.88
N HIS A 455 17.16 -12.09 21.67
CA HIS A 455 16.34 -10.90 21.45
C HIS A 455 14.95 -11.36 21.01
N MET A 456 13.95 -11.18 21.86
CA MET A 456 12.55 -11.55 21.59
C MET A 456 11.79 -10.40 20.91
N SER A 457 12.51 -9.60 20.12
CA SER A 457 12.08 -8.34 19.52
C SER A 457 11.74 -7.25 20.56
N LEU A 458 11.26 -6.09 20.10
CA LEU A 458 10.99 -4.90 20.93
C LEU A 458 9.56 -4.91 21.48
N ASP A 459 9.34 -4.22 22.60
CA ASP A 459 8.02 -4.13 23.23
C ASP A 459 7.08 -3.21 22.45
N GLU A 460 5.77 -3.34 22.69
CA GLU A 460 4.77 -2.39 22.18
C GLU A 460 4.76 -1.08 22.98
N SER A 461 4.05 -0.07 22.46
CA SER A 461 3.85 1.22 23.13
C SER A 461 2.36 1.60 23.22
N TYR A 462 1.51 0.64 23.60
CA TYR A 462 0.05 0.82 23.71
C TYR A 462 -0.36 2.01 24.59
N THR A 463 0.30 2.18 25.74
CA THR A 463 0.10 3.35 26.62
C THR A 463 0.98 4.51 26.15
N ILE A 464 0.37 5.54 25.56
CA ILE A 464 1.05 6.78 25.15
C ILE A 464 1.75 7.42 26.35
N GLY A 465 3.02 7.78 26.19
CA GLY A 465 3.85 8.38 27.24
C GLY A 465 4.48 7.39 28.22
N ALA A 466 4.14 6.10 28.18
CA ALA A 466 4.86 5.06 28.93
C ALA A 466 6.17 4.62 28.25
N ASP A 467 6.32 4.90 26.95
CA ASP A 467 7.53 4.64 26.15
C ASP A 467 8.08 3.20 26.22
N ALA A 468 7.25 2.21 26.56
CA ALA A 468 7.67 0.84 26.87
C ALA A 468 8.49 0.17 25.75
N MET A 469 8.19 0.48 24.48
CA MET A 469 8.97 0.07 23.30
C MET A 469 10.47 0.41 23.40
N LYS A 470 10.85 1.47 24.12
CA LYS A 470 12.24 1.87 24.37
C LYS A 470 12.96 1.00 25.42
N ASN A 471 12.33 -0.02 26.00
CA ASN A 471 13.00 -0.96 26.92
C ASN A 471 14.25 -1.58 26.26
N PRO A 472 15.46 -1.23 26.71
CA PRO A 472 16.68 -1.62 26.01
C PRO A 472 16.86 -3.15 26.02
N ARG A 473 17.47 -3.66 24.95
CA ARG A 473 17.88 -5.06 24.80
C ARG A 473 19.41 -5.14 24.88
N GLY A 474 19.93 -6.18 25.53
CA GLY A 474 21.37 -6.31 25.80
C GLY A 474 21.70 -6.42 27.29
N ILE A 475 22.87 -5.90 27.67
CA ILE A 475 23.34 -5.82 29.06
C ILE A 475 22.88 -4.47 29.64
N LEU A 476 22.20 -4.50 30.79
CA LEU A 476 21.75 -3.30 31.49
C LEU A 476 22.76 -2.79 32.53
N GLY A 477 23.57 -3.70 33.07
CA GLY A 477 24.55 -3.46 34.13
C GLY A 477 25.44 -4.68 34.35
N PHE A 478 26.67 -4.49 34.80
CA PHE A 478 27.58 -5.58 35.15
C PHE A 478 28.53 -5.19 36.29
N SER A 479 29.14 -6.18 36.94
CA SER A 479 30.28 -5.98 37.83
C SER A 479 31.16 -7.22 37.84
N LEU A 480 32.48 -7.04 37.73
CA LEU A 480 33.49 -8.11 37.76
C LEU A 480 34.34 -7.92 39.02
N SER A 481 34.34 -8.89 39.93
CA SER A 481 35.13 -8.80 41.17
C SER A 481 36.63 -8.62 40.86
N GLY A 482 37.29 -7.68 41.53
CA GLY A 482 38.70 -7.36 41.30
C GLY A 482 38.95 -6.29 40.22
N HIS A 483 37.90 -5.80 39.55
CA HIS A 483 37.95 -4.76 38.52
C HIS A 483 37.01 -3.60 38.82
N ALA A 484 37.34 -2.41 38.33
CA ALA A 484 36.34 -1.38 38.08
C ALA A 484 35.61 -1.67 36.77
N GLN A 485 34.37 -1.20 36.60
CA GLN A 485 33.63 -1.38 35.34
C GLN A 485 34.38 -0.78 34.13
N SER A 486 35.23 0.22 34.33
CA SER A 486 36.08 0.85 33.31
C SER A 486 37.11 -0.10 32.68
N ASP A 487 37.45 -1.18 33.37
CA ASP A 487 38.60 -2.03 33.06
C ASP A 487 38.20 -3.14 32.06
N VAL A 488 36.88 -3.33 31.87
CA VAL A 488 36.28 -4.21 30.87
C VAL A 488 35.85 -3.39 29.65
N THR A 489 36.56 -3.57 28.54
CA THR A 489 36.25 -2.91 27.27
C THR A 489 35.36 -3.79 26.40
N TRP A 490 34.16 -3.29 26.07
CA TRP A 490 33.13 -4.09 25.42
C TRP A 490 33.07 -3.91 23.90
N LYS A 491 32.75 -5.00 23.20
CA LYS A 491 32.27 -5.05 21.82
C LYS A 491 30.93 -5.78 21.76
N LEU A 492 30.15 -5.55 20.71
CA LEU A 492 28.92 -6.28 20.42
C LEU A 492 28.68 -6.50 18.93
N THR A 493 27.74 -7.40 18.62
CA THR A 493 27.08 -7.51 17.32
C THR A 493 25.64 -8.01 17.50
N GLY A 494 24.71 -7.46 16.71
CA GLY A 494 23.49 -8.14 16.30
C GLY A 494 23.63 -8.59 14.84
N ASN A 495 22.56 -8.46 14.06
CA ASN A 495 22.50 -8.72 12.63
C ASN A 495 23.60 -8.01 11.82
N LEU A 496 24.08 -8.63 10.74
CA LEU A 496 25.21 -8.06 9.99
C LEU A 496 24.83 -6.72 9.33
N GLY A 497 25.48 -5.65 9.80
CA GLY A 497 25.27 -4.28 9.33
C GLY A 497 24.27 -3.46 10.16
N GLY A 498 23.58 -4.06 11.13
CA GLY A 498 22.58 -3.35 11.96
C GLY A 498 21.45 -2.80 11.09
N GLU A 499 21.17 -1.50 11.22
CA GLU A 499 20.25 -0.75 10.36
C GLU A 499 20.65 -0.76 8.87
N ASN A 500 21.93 -1.01 8.54
CA ASN A 500 22.35 -1.35 7.18
C ASN A 500 22.46 -2.87 6.96
N TYR A 501 21.40 -3.58 7.37
CA TYR A 501 21.22 -5.04 7.25
C TYR A 501 21.59 -5.62 5.87
N ALA A 502 22.19 -6.81 5.87
CA ALA A 502 22.71 -7.44 4.65
C ALA A 502 21.63 -7.87 3.63
N ASP A 503 20.56 -8.54 4.06
CA ASP A 503 19.51 -9.06 3.16
C ASP A 503 18.38 -8.04 2.90
N LYS A 504 18.53 -7.26 1.84
CA LYS A 504 17.51 -6.31 1.37
C LYS A 504 16.25 -6.97 0.78
N THR A 505 16.22 -8.29 0.59
CA THR A 505 15.08 -9.03 0.02
C THR A 505 14.18 -9.62 1.10
N ARG A 506 14.75 -10.11 2.21
CA ARG A 506 13.99 -10.65 3.35
C ARG A 506 13.74 -9.62 4.46
N GLY A 507 14.37 -8.45 4.39
CA GLY A 507 14.05 -7.29 5.20
C GLY A 507 14.86 -7.19 6.51
N PRO A 508 14.70 -6.09 7.25
CA PRO A 508 15.60 -5.71 8.35
C PRO A 508 15.57 -6.64 9.57
N LEU A 509 14.51 -7.44 9.75
CA LEU A 509 14.30 -8.23 10.96
C LEU A 509 14.66 -9.73 10.81
N ASN A 510 14.75 -10.24 9.57
CA ASN A 510 14.85 -11.68 9.28
C ASN A 510 16.08 -12.38 9.87
N GLU A 511 17.16 -11.66 10.13
CA GLU A 511 18.42 -12.18 10.64
C GLU A 511 18.73 -11.61 12.03
N GLY A 512 19.13 -12.49 12.94
CA GLY A 512 19.85 -12.12 14.16
C GLY A 512 21.37 -12.07 13.98
N GLY A 513 22.05 -12.03 15.13
CA GLY A 513 23.51 -11.89 15.22
C GLY A 513 24.28 -13.18 15.47
N LEU A 514 23.71 -14.39 15.30
CA LEU A 514 24.49 -15.63 15.36
C LEU A 514 25.49 -15.71 14.19
N TYR A 515 26.57 -16.49 14.32
CA TYR A 515 27.66 -16.47 13.33
C TYR A 515 27.19 -16.86 11.92
N ALA A 516 26.42 -17.93 11.79
CA ALA A 516 25.83 -18.42 10.55
C ALA A 516 24.80 -17.45 9.97
N GLU A 517 24.06 -16.72 10.80
CA GLU A 517 23.19 -15.62 10.36
C GLU A 517 24.02 -14.49 9.75
N ARG A 518 25.06 -14.02 10.46
CA ARG A 518 25.96 -12.97 9.96
C ARG A 518 26.65 -13.38 8.65
N GLN A 519 27.09 -14.64 8.51
CA GLN A 519 27.65 -15.17 7.24
C GLN A 519 26.61 -15.44 6.15
N GLY A 520 25.31 -15.43 6.48
CA GLY A 520 24.20 -15.74 5.57
C GLY A 520 24.00 -17.22 5.28
N TYR A 521 24.56 -18.15 6.07
CA TYR A 521 24.52 -19.58 5.75
C TYR A 521 23.12 -20.23 5.84
N HIS A 522 22.10 -19.49 6.28
CA HIS A 522 20.68 -19.84 6.12
C HIS A 522 20.18 -19.73 4.66
N LEU A 523 20.90 -19.01 3.78
CA LEU A 523 20.50 -18.74 2.41
C LEU A 523 20.63 -19.99 1.49
N PRO A 524 19.74 -20.16 0.49
CA PRO A 524 19.84 -21.24 -0.47
C PRO A 524 21.21 -21.29 -1.17
N GLY A 525 21.82 -22.47 -1.25
CA GLY A 525 23.13 -22.64 -1.91
C GLY A 525 24.33 -22.15 -1.09
N ALA A 526 24.20 -22.00 0.23
CA ALA A 526 25.33 -21.78 1.13
C ALA A 526 26.41 -22.88 0.99
N PRO A 527 27.71 -22.56 1.22
CA PRO A 527 28.83 -23.48 0.97
C PRO A 527 29.01 -24.50 2.10
N THR A 528 28.14 -25.50 2.14
CA THR A 528 28.13 -26.57 3.16
C THR A 528 29.08 -27.74 2.88
N SER A 529 29.78 -27.74 1.73
CA SER A 529 30.61 -28.87 1.29
C SER A 529 31.85 -29.14 2.16
N SER A 530 32.30 -28.17 2.95
CA SER A 530 33.40 -28.28 3.92
C SER A 530 32.94 -28.55 5.35
N TRP A 531 31.63 -28.68 5.59
CA TRP A 531 31.05 -28.82 6.93
C TRP A 531 31.06 -30.29 7.38
N LYS A 532 30.95 -30.53 8.70
CA LYS A 532 30.84 -31.88 9.25
C LYS A 532 29.51 -32.51 8.79
N SER A 533 29.53 -33.76 8.34
CA SER A 533 28.29 -34.52 8.09
C SER A 533 27.60 -34.84 9.42
N SER A 534 26.27 -34.78 9.44
CA SER A 534 25.46 -34.85 10.66
C SER A 534 24.15 -35.64 10.44
N THR A 535 23.52 -36.07 11.54
CA THR A 535 22.11 -36.55 11.57
C THR A 535 21.11 -35.41 11.87
N GLY A 536 21.55 -34.15 11.77
CA GLY A 536 20.70 -32.98 11.95
C GLY A 536 20.57 -32.55 13.43
N PRO A 537 19.58 -31.71 13.79
CA PRO A 537 19.41 -31.21 15.15
C PRO A 537 19.11 -32.31 16.19
N GLN A 538 18.88 -33.56 15.74
CA GLN A 538 18.78 -34.75 16.58
C GLN A 538 20.16 -35.32 17.01
N GLU A 539 21.27 -34.85 16.44
CA GLU A 539 22.63 -35.12 16.94
C GLU A 539 22.89 -34.35 18.25
N GLY A 540 22.47 -33.08 18.30
CA GLY A 540 22.55 -32.22 19.48
C GLY A 540 23.95 -31.72 19.81
N LEU A 541 24.12 -31.28 21.05
CA LEU A 541 25.40 -30.91 21.65
C LEU A 541 25.53 -31.57 23.04
N THR A 542 26.75 -32.00 23.38
CA THR A 542 27.08 -32.63 24.68
C THR A 542 27.33 -31.62 25.80
N GLY A 543 27.00 -30.34 25.59
CA GLY A 543 27.21 -29.25 26.54
C GLY A 543 26.70 -27.91 25.98
N PRO A 544 26.94 -26.79 26.69
CA PRO A 544 26.45 -25.47 26.31
C PRO A 544 27.17 -24.94 25.07
N GLY A 545 26.41 -24.47 24.08
CA GLY A 545 26.96 -23.98 22.81
C GLY A 545 25.88 -23.76 21.77
N ILE A 546 26.29 -23.38 20.55
CA ILE A 546 25.38 -23.15 19.43
C ILE A 546 25.91 -23.84 18.18
N ALA A 547 25.07 -24.65 17.54
CA ALA A 547 25.36 -25.32 16.27
C ALA A 547 24.36 -24.91 15.20
N PHE A 548 24.81 -24.86 13.94
CA PHE A 548 23.96 -24.54 12.80
C PHE A 548 23.93 -25.71 11.82
N TYR A 549 22.74 -26.28 11.64
CA TYR A 549 22.48 -27.42 10.77
C TYR A 549 21.88 -26.97 9.44
N SER A 550 22.27 -27.60 8.33
CA SER A 550 21.74 -27.31 6.99
C SER A 550 21.57 -28.59 6.16
N THR A 551 20.48 -28.67 5.40
CA THR A 551 20.17 -29.73 4.43
C THR A 551 19.39 -29.17 3.23
N THR A 552 19.38 -29.91 2.12
CA THR A 552 18.65 -29.55 0.89
C THR A 552 17.88 -30.75 0.34
N PHE A 553 16.67 -30.52 -0.15
CA PHE A 553 15.81 -31.55 -0.73
C PHE A 553 14.85 -31.00 -1.79
N ASP A 554 14.46 -31.86 -2.74
CA ASP A 554 13.40 -31.56 -3.69
C ASP A 554 12.03 -31.92 -3.12
N LEU A 555 11.03 -31.06 -3.34
CA LEU A 555 9.61 -31.39 -3.18
C LEU A 555 8.98 -31.58 -4.57
N ASN A 556 8.09 -32.58 -4.68
CA ASN A 556 7.32 -32.85 -5.89
C ASN A 556 5.85 -33.09 -5.52
N LEU A 557 5.22 -32.07 -4.95
CA LEU A 557 3.82 -32.11 -4.54
C LEU A 557 2.88 -31.84 -5.73
N PRO A 558 1.73 -32.53 -5.80
CA PRO A 558 0.88 -32.55 -6.99
C PRO A 558 0.21 -31.20 -7.28
N VAL A 559 0.37 -30.73 -8.51
CA VAL A 559 -0.24 -29.48 -9.00
C VAL A 559 -1.76 -29.57 -9.03
N GLY A 560 -2.44 -28.49 -8.62
CA GLY A 560 -3.90 -28.45 -8.49
C GLY A 560 -4.43 -28.92 -7.14
N TYR A 561 -3.54 -29.10 -6.15
CA TYR A 561 -3.88 -29.24 -4.75
C TYR A 561 -3.18 -28.14 -3.94
N ASP A 562 -3.90 -27.58 -2.99
CA ASP A 562 -3.30 -26.95 -1.82
C ASP A 562 -3.02 -28.04 -0.78
N ILE A 563 -1.85 -27.97 -0.15
CA ILE A 563 -1.35 -28.95 0.82
C ILE A 563 -0.51 -28.16 1.82
N PRO A 564 -1.06 -27.77 2.97
CA PRO A 564 -0.27 -27.16 4.04
C PRO A 564 0.94 -28.04 4.41
N LEU A 565 2.12 -27.43 4.51
CA LEU A 565 3.32 -28.06 5.06
C LEU A 565 3.74 -27.34 6.33
N SER A 566 4.01 -28.11 7.38
CA SER A 566 4.50 -27.59 8.65
C SER A 566 5.71 -28.39 9.12
N ILE A 567 6.60 -27.75 9.86
CA ILE A 567 7.69 -28.42 10.56
C ILE A 567 7.26 -28.64 12.02
N SER A 568 7.40 -29.87 12.50
CA SER A 568 7.01 -30.27 13.85
C SER A 568 8.23 -30.69 14.66
N PHE A 569 8.38 -30.08 15.83
CA PHE A 569 9.30 -30.49 16.89
C PHE A 569 8.55 -31.37 17.90
N ALA A 570 9.18 -32.44 18.38
CA ALA A 570 8.64 -33.20 19.50
C ALA A 570 8.96 -32.48 20.83
N ASN A 571 7.92 -32.10 21.56
CA ASN A 571 8.02 -31.59 22.93
C ASN A 571 8.20 -32.77 23.89
N SER A 572 9.37 -32.90 24.52
CA SER A 572 9.75 -34.08 25.31
C SER A 572 10.21 -33.71 26.72
N THR A 573 9.74 -34.47 27.72
CA THR A 573 10.28 -34.45 29.08
C THR A 573 11.18 -35.66 29.29
N SER A 574 12.22 -35.51 30.12
CA SER A 574 13.17 -36.58 30.40
C SER A 574 13.68 -36.50 31.84
N ASP A 575 13.82 -37.65 32.51
CA ASP A 575 14.39 -37.74 33.86
C ASP A 575 15.84 -37.26 33.96
N ALA A 576 16.54 -37.09 32.83
CA ALA A 576 17.86 -36.45 32.78
C ALA A 576 17.82 -34.97 33.20
N TYR A 577 16.67 -34.30 33.05
CA TYR A 577 16.47 -32.91 33.41
C TYR A 577 15.34 -32.83 34.44
N LYS A 578 15.67 -32.43 35.67
CA LYS A 578 14.69 -32.32 36.76
C LYS A 578 14.46 -30.86 37.17
N ALA A 579 13.24 -30.57 37.58
CA ALA A 579 12.90 -29.35 38.30
C ALA A 579 13.23 -29.50 39.80
N ALA A 580 13.17 -28.41 40.57
CA ALA A 580 13.58 -28.39 41.99
C ALA A 580 12.76 -29.32 42.91
N ASN A 581 11.58 -29.74 42.48
CA ASN A 581 10.70 -30.72 43.12
C ASN A 581 11.02 -32.19 42.71
N GLY A 582 12.03 -32.42 41.87
CA GLY A 582 12.44 -33.74 41.38
C GLY A 582 11.69 -34.28 40.15
N THR A 583 10.65 -33.59 39.65
CA THR A 583 9.91 -34.02 38.45
C THR A 583 10.71 -33.79 37.17
N ALA A 584 10.59 -34.71 36.21
CA ALA A 584 11.15 -34.53 34.86
C ALA A 584 10.60 -33.26 34.20
N ARG A 585 11.44 -32.56 33.44
CA ARG A 585 11.11 -31.33 32.70
C ARG A 585 11.69 -31.37 31.27
N PRO A 586 11.27 -30.46 30.36
CA PRO A 586 12.01 -30.26 29.11
C PRO A 586 13.45 -29.77 29.36
N ALA A 587 14.35 -30.15 28.47
CA ALA A 587 15.71 -29.62 28.38
C ALA A 587 15.71 -28.18 27.84
N ALA A 588 16.56 -27.30 28.37
CA ALA A 588 16.64 -25.92 27.93
C ALA A 588 17.52 -25.76 26.68
N TYR A 589 16.86 -25.76 25.53
CA TYR A 589 17.46 -25.42 24.24
C TYR A 589 16.50 -24.58 23.39
N ARG A 590 17.09 -23.85 22.44
CA ARG A 590 16.39 -22.94 21.53
C ARG A 590 16.79 -23.21 20.09
N CYS A 591 15.85 -23.09 19.16
CA CYS A 591 16.11 -23.24 17.73
C CYS A 591 15.55 -22.07 16.93
N GLN A 592 16.31 -21.57 15.95
CA GLN A 592 15.76 -20.75 14.86
C GLN A 592 15.63 -21.61 13.60
N LEU A 593 14.45 -21.62 13.00
CA LEU A 593 14.10 -22.37 11.80
C LEU A 593 14.15 -21.46 10.56
N PHE A 594 14.92 -21.86 9.54
CA PHE A 594 15.03 -21.14 8.27
C PHE A 594 14.60 -22.02 7.08
N VAL A 595 13.64 -21.53 6.29
CA VAL A 595 13.20 -22.15 5.04
C VAL A 595 13.54 -21.23 3.86
N ASN A 596 14.37 -21.70 2.95
CA ASN A 596 14.89 -20.94 1.81
C ASN A 596 15.44 -19.54 2.20
N GLY A 597 16.06 -19.45 3.38
CA GLY A 597 16.63 -18.25 3.98
C GLY A 597 15.66 -17.36 4.78
N TYR A 598 14.35 -17.62 4.73
CA TYR A 598 13.37 -16.93 5.57
C TYR A 598 13.30 -17.59 6.95
N GLN A 599 13.44 -16.83 8.03
CA GLN A 599 13.22 -17.34 9.39
C GLN A 599 11.71 -17.52 9.61
N PHE A 600 11.28 -18.73 9.94
CA PHE A 600 9.87 -19.16 10.02
C PHE A 600 9.55 -19.92 11.31
N GLY A 601 10.36 -19.76 12.36
CA GLY A 601 10.15 -20.41 13.64
C GLY A 601 11.22 -20.06 14.66
N LYS A 602 10.79 -19.65 15.85
CA LYS A 602 11.64 -19.52 17.03
C LYS A 602 11.13 -20.47 18.11
N TYR A 603 11.74 -21.64 18.20
CA TYR A 603 11.37 -22.71 19.13
C TYR A 603 12.13 -22.55 20.45
N VAL A 604 11.41 -22.58 21.58
CA VAL A 604 11.98 -22.50 22.93
C VAL A 604 11.43 -23.66 23.74
N HIS A 605 12.18 -24.76 23.82
CA HIS A 605 11.67 -26.04 24.30
C HIS A 605 11.21 -26.00 25.77
N ASN A 606 11.88 -25.20 26.61
CA ASN A 606 11.56 -25.03 28.02
C ASN A 606 10.48 -23.96 28.32
N VAL A 607 9.84 -23.38 27.30
CA VAL A 607 8.76 -22.37 27.47
C VAL A 607 7.54 -22.69 26.59
N GLY A 608 7.74 -23.06 25.33
CA GLY A 608 6.64 -23.29 24.38
C GLY A 608 5.87 -22.01 24.01
N PRO A 609 4.57 -22.10 23.65
CA PRO A 609 3.77 -23.31 23.48
C PRO A 609 3.93 -23.97 22.10
N GLN A 610 4.44 -23.25 21.09
CA GLN A 610 4.43 -23.70 19.70
C GLN A 610 5.43 -24.84 19.42
N ASP A 611 4.92 -25.96 18.92
CA ASP A 611 5.66 -27.14 18.47
C ASP A 611 5.56 -27.37 16.95
N VAL A 612 4.46 -26.94 16.33
CA VAL A 612 4.19 -26.99 14.89
C VAL A 612 4.32 -25.60 14.26
N PHE A 613 5.20 -25.49 13.25
CA PHE A 613 5.51 -24.27 12.50
C PHE A 613 5.03 -24.41 11.06
N PRO A 614 3.83 -23.91 10.70
CA PRO A 614 3.36 -23.89 9.32
C PRO A 614 4.20 -22.94 8.47
N VAL A 615 4.49 -23.34 7.23
CA VAL A 615 5.25 -22.53 6.27
C VAL A 615 4.55 -22.60 4.91
N PRO A 616 4.16 -21.46 4.31
CA PRO A 616 3.25 -21.46 3.16
C PRO A 616 3.93 -21.91 1.86
N GLN A 617 3.10 -22.44 0.94
CA GLN A 617 3.51 -22.62 -0.45
C GLN A 617 3.96 -21.27 -1.02
N GLY A 618 5.11 -21.26 -1.71
CA GLY A 618 5.76 -20.04 -2.19
C GLY A 618 6.99 -19.67 -1.37
N ILE A 619 6.97 -19.88 -0.04
CA ILE A 619 8.20 -19.97 0.76
C ILE A 619 8.82 -21.35 0.50
N TRP A 620 8.03 -22.41 0.61
CA TRP A 620 8.38 -23.70 0.01
C TRP A 620 8.19 -23.68 -1.51
N ASN A 621 9.18 -24.20 -2.23
CA ASN A 621 9.08 -24.58 -3.63
C ASN A 621 8.53 -26.03 -3.73
N TYR A 622 7.22 -26.18 -3.95
CA TYR A 622 6.55 -27.49 -4.01
C TYR A 622 6.87 -28.35 -5.24
N GLN A 623 7.60 -27.82 -6.23
CA GLN A 623 8.02 -28.53 -7.45
C GLN A 623 9.50 -28.25 -7.77
N GLY A 624 10.38 -28.50 -6.81
CA GLY A 624 11.84 -28.38 -6.95
C GLY A 624 12.55 -28.26 -5.61
N SER A 625 13.81 -27.83 -5.67
CA SER A 625 14.72 -27.81 -4.52
C SER A 625 14.34 -26.76 -3.47
N ASN A 626 14.62 -27.11 -2.21
CA ASN A 626 14.47 -26.29 -1.02
C ASN A 626 15.70 -26.45 -0.12
N SER A 627 16.06 -25.38 0.57
CA SER A 627 17.09 -25.33 1.60
C SER A 627 16.42 -25.19 2.96
N LEU A 628 16.72 -26.10 3.88
CA LEU A 628 16.25 -26.10 5.26
C LEU A 628 17.45 -25.97 6.18
N ALA A 629 17.42 -24.98 7.08
CA ALA A 629 18.46 -24.80 8.09
C ALA A 629 17.86 -24.54 9.47
N VAL A 630 18.59 -24.97 10.51
CA VAL A 630 18.15 -24.93 11.91
C VAL A 630 19.35 -24.57 12.77
N SER A 631 19.29 -23.47 13.53
CA SER A 631 20.22 -23.27 14.64
C SER A 631 19.73 -24.05 15.86
N LEU A 632 20.66 -24.52 16.69
CA LEU A 632 20.39 -25.16 17.98
C LEU A 632 21.33 -24.56 19.02
N TRP A 633 20.77 -23.76 19.94
CA TRP A 633 21.46 -23.23 21.11
C TRP A 633 21.09 -24.08 22.33
N VAL A 634 22.08 -24.81 22.84
CA VAL A 634 21.96 -25.60 24.07
C VAL A 634 22.44 -24.77 25.25
N GLN A 635 21.63 -24.70 26.32
CA GLN A 635 21.88 -23.80 27.45
C GLN A 635 22.34 -24.52 28.73
N GLU A 636 22.27 -25.86 28.75
CA GLU A 636 22.57 -26.71 29.92
C GLU A 636 23.90 -27.47 29.82
N THR A 637 24.56 -27.68 30.96
CA THR A 637 25.88 -28.33 31.05
C THR A 637 25.87 -29.82 30.72
N ALA A 638 24.72 -30.49 30.83
CA ALA A 638 24.53 -31.88 30.42
C ALA A 638 24.38 -32.07 28.89
N GLY A 639 24.31 -30.98 28.12
CA GLY A 639 23.94 -31.01 26.71
C GLY A 639 22.43 -31.04 26.48
N ALA A 640 22.04 -31.08 25.19
CA ALA A 640 20.66 -31.29 24.74
C ALA A 640 20.62 -31.60 23.23
N LYS A 641 19.49 -32.13 22.76
CA LYS A 641 19.17 -32.39 21.35
C LYS A 641 17.68 -32.19 21.07
N VAL A 642 17.30 -32.02 19.81
CA VAL A 642 15.89 -32.13 19.40
C VAL A 642 15.54 -33.63 19.35
N ASP A 643 14.58 -34.09 20.13
CA ASP A 643 14.27 -35.53 20.18
C ASP A 643 13.55 -36.02 18.91
N GLY A 644 12.62 -35.24 18.38
CA GLY A 644 11.92 -35.51 17.12
C GLY A 644 11.80 -34.24 16.29
N PHE A 645 12.11 -34.35 15.00
CA PHE A 645 12.06 -33.24 14.05
C PHE A 645 11.53 -33.76 12.71
N SER A 646 10.40 -33.23 12.23
CA SER A 646 9.71 -33.79 11.06
C SER A 646 9.03 -32.74 10.20
N LEU A 647 8.90 -33.03 8.90
CA LEU A 647 8.04 -32.31 7.98
C LEU A 647 6.70 -33.05 7.94
N ILE A 648 5.60 -32.34 8.21
CA ILE A 648 4.24 -32.89 8.18
C ILE A 648 3.41 -32.20 7.09
N ALA A 649 2.44 -32.94 6.53
CA ALA A 649 1.51 -32.42 5.52
C ALA A 649 0.07 -32.47 6.03
N GLY A 650 -0.64 -31.34 5.88
CA GLY A 650 -2.04 -31.19 6.27
C GLY A 650 -3.04 -31.82 5.29
N THR A 651 -4.31 -31.46 5.45
CA THR A 651 -5.40 -31.94 4.58
C THR A 651 -5.21 -31.42 3.16
N ALA A 652 -4.89 -32.30 2.21
CA ALA A 652 -4.74 -31.92 0.81
C ALA A 652 -6.09 -31.53 0.17
N VAL A 653 -6.26 -30.26 -0.16
CA VAL A 653 -7.46 -29.67 -0.78
C VAL A 653 -7.28 -29.59 -2.29
N GLN A 654 -8.19 -30.16 -3.08
CA GLN A 654 -8.17 -30.06 -4.54
C GLN A 654 -8.66 -28.67 -4.95
N SER A 655 -7.72 -27.79 -5.33
CA SER A 655 -7.94 -26.33 -5.40
C SER A 655 -8.28 -25.81 -6.80
N GLY A 656 -9.04 -24.72 -6.85
CA GLY A 656 -9.28 -23.91 -8.04
C GLY A 656 -8.29 -22.75 -8.22
N PHE A 657 -7.46 -22.44 -7.21
CA PHE A 657 -6.64 -21.22 -7.15
C PHE A 657 -5.52 -21.15 -8.22
N GLY A 658 -4.99 -22.30 -8.64
CA GLY A 658 -3.93 -22.40 -9.65
C GLY A 658 -2.53 -22.56 -9.05
N LYS A 659 -1.48 -22.18 -9.80
CA LYS A 659 -0.09 -22.29 -9.32
C LYS A 659 0.32 -21.05 -8.52
N VAL A 660 0.69 -21.25 -7.26
CA VAL A 660 1.36 -20.25 -6.42
C VAL A 660 2.78 -20.00 -6.96
N ALA A 661 3.21 -18.74 -6.94
CA ALA A 661 4.56 -18.34 -7.36
C ALA A 661 5.52 -18.37 -6.15
N PRO A 662 6.81 -18.74 -6.34
CA PRO A 662 7.80 -18.65 -5.27
C PRO A 662 8.02 -17.19 -4.85
N ALA A 663 8.31 -17.00 -3.56
CA ALA A 663 8.81 -15.74 -3.04
C ALA A 663 10.24 -15.46 -3.57
N PRO A 664 10.71 -14.20 -3.54
CA PRO A 664 12.09 -13.87 -3.89
C PRO A 664 13.11 -14.58 -2.98
N GLN A 665 13.80 -15.59 -3.51
CA GLN A 665 14.76 -16.41 -2.76
C GLN A 665 16.16 -16.26 -3.36
N PRO A 666 16.84 -15.12 -3.15
CA PRO A 666 18.22 -14.97 -3.61
C PRO A 666 19.11 -15.98 -2.88
N ALA A 667 20.00 -16.58 -3.67
CA ALA A 667 20.97 -17.55 -3.21
C ALA A 667 22.09 -16.90 -2.38
N TRP A 668 22.86 -17.72 -1.67
CA TRP A 668 24.01 -17.27 -0.91
C TRP A 668 25.06 -16.61 -1.81
N ALA A 669 25.58 -15.47 -1.36
CA ALA A 669 26.78 -14.84 -1.88
C ALA A 669 27.71 -14.51 -0.70
N LYS A 670 29.03 -14.60 -0.93
CA LYS A 670 30.02 -14.29 0.10
C LYS A 670 29.91 -12.83 0.54
N ARG A 671 29.43 -12.63 1.77
CA ARG A 671 29.20 -11.29 2.34
C ARG A 671 30.53 -10.57 2.57
N VAL A 672 30.78 -9.51 1.79
CA VAL A 672 31.93 -8.61 1.96
C VAL A 672 31.44 -7.32 2.60
N VAL A 673 31.90 -7.03 3.82
CA VAL A 673 31.57 -5.79 4.53
C VAL A 673 32.39 -4.63 3.97
N TYR A 674 31.81 -3.91 3.01
CA TYR A 674 32.31 -2.60 2.58
C TYR A 674 31.86 -1.54 3.60
N GLY A 675 32.70 -1.22 4.59
CA GLY A 675 32.36 -0.27 5.66
C GLY A 675 33.58 0.50 6.18
N CYS A 676 33.38 1.75 6.59
CA CYS A 676 34.41 2.58 7.21
C CYS A 676 34.31 2.47 8.74
N GLY A 677 35.37 1.99 9.41
CA GLY A 677 35.33 1.58 10.82
C GLY A 677 35.29 2.69 11.88
N ASN A 678 35.07 3.95 11.50
CA ASN A 678 35.15 5.10 12.41
C ASN A 678 33.88 5.31 13.23
N ARG A 679 34.02 5.33 14.56
CA ARG A 679 32.98 5.72 15.51
C ARG A 679 33.34 7.05 16.15
N SER A 680 32.42 8.00 16.11
CA SER A 680 32.61 9.35 16.63
C SER A 680 31.24 10.03 16.76
N LYS A 681 31.08 11.01 17.66
CA LYS A 681 29.81 11.75 17.83
C LYS A 681 29.35 12.38 16.50
N ARG A 682 28.05 12.63 16.30
CA ARG A 682 27.49 13.11 15.02
C ARG A 682 28.24 14.31 14.41
N ALA A 683 28.59 15.31 15.23
CA ALA A 683 29.39 16.48 14.82
C ALA A 683 30.83 16.15 14.37
N GLN A 684 31.39 15.02 14.81
CA GLN A 684 32.73 14.53 14.44
C GLN A 684 32.66 13.54 13.26
N SER A 685 31.57 12.78 13.11
CA SER A 685 31.41 11.89 11.95
C SER A 685 31.34 12.67 10.63
N GLU A 686 30.87 13.91 10.64
CA GLU A 686 30.93 14.82 9.48
C GLU A 686 32.37 15.22 9.11
N VAL A 687 33.29 15.28 10.07
CA VAL A 687 34.71 15.55 9.82
C VAL A 687 35.38 14.32 9.21
N HIS A 688 35.07 13.12 9.73
CA HIS A 688 35.56 11.87 9.17
C HIS A 688 34.97 11.55 7.78
N ALA A 689 33.69 11.85 7.55
CA ALA A 689 33.04 11.64 6.26
C ALA A 689 33.70 12.42 5.12
N LYS A 690 34.25 13.61 5.42
CA LYS A 690 35.02 14.42 4.47
C LYS A 690 36.34 13.77 4.04
N SER A 691 36.90 12.84 4.82
CA SER A 691 38.20 12.18 4.53
C SER A 691 38.13 10.69 4.18
N CYS A 692 37.19 9.90 4.72
CA CYS A 692 37.12 8.47 4.41
C CYS A 692 36.70 8.17 2.96
N ALA A 693 37.49 7.36 2.25
CA ALA A 693 37.20 6.97 0.87
C ALA A 693 35.84 6.26 0.70
N LEU A 694 35.48 5.36 1.62
CA LEU A 694 34.16 4.72 1.63
C LEU A 694 33.03 5.72 1.97
N ALA A 695 33.29 6.74 2.79
CA ALA A 695 32.33 7.81 3.07
C ALA A 695 32.23 8.86 1.94
N ARG A 696 33.18 8.88 0.99
CA ARG A 696 33.08 9.64 -0.27
C ARG A 696 32.36 8.85 -1.36
N LEU A 697 32.50 7.52 -1.38
CA LEU A 697 31.75 6.62 -2.26
C LEU A 697 30.31 6.37 -1.77
N ALA A 698 30.06 6.42 -0.46
CA ALA A 698 28.73 6.22 0.11
C ALA A 698 27.68 7.22 -0.43
N PRO A 699 27.93 8.54 -0.54
CA PRO A 699 27.02 9.45 -1.23
C PRO A 699 26.69 9.04 -2.67
N MET A 700 27.66 8.51 -3.44
CA MET A 700 27.37 7.99 -4.78
C MET A 700 26.53 6.72 -4.73
N LEU A 701 26.93 5.71 -3.94
CA LEU A 701 26.25 4.41 -3.86
C LEU A 701 24.86 4.52 -3.22
N ILE A 702 24.70 5.34 -2.19
CA ILE A 702 23.41 5.65 -1.55
C ILE A 702 22.56 6.47 -2.51
N ALA A 703 23.09 7.48 -3.21
CA ALA A 703 22.32 8.19 -4.23
C ALA A 703 21.99 7.29 -5.43
N GLN A 704 22.78 6.26 -5.75
CA GLN A 704 22.51 5.32 -6.84
C GLN A 704 21.44 4.30 -6.45
N ALA A 705 21.55 3.69 -5.26
CA ALA A 705 20.50 2.85 -4.69
C ALA A 705 19.20 3.63 -4.49
N LYS A 706 19.25 4.79 -3.81
CA LYS A 706 18.09 5.65 -3.58
C LYS A 706 17.48 6.15 -4.89
N ARG A 707 18.23 6.50 -5.93
CA ARG A 707 17.63 6.86 -7.24
C ARG A 707 17.00 5.67 -7.97
N MET A 708 17.47 4.44 -7.78
CA MET A 708 16.79 3.24 -8.31
C MET A 708 15.53 2.91 -7.50
N GLU A 709 15.59 3.02 -6.17
CA GLU A 709 14.50 2.71 -5.26
C GLU A 709 13.40 3.79 -5.29
N GLU A 710 13.76 5.07 -5.42
CA GLU A 710 12.84 6.16 -5.74
C GLU A 710 12.26 5.99 -7.15
N HIS A 711 13.01 5.49 -8.15
CA HIS A 711 12.45 5.11 -9.44
C HIS A 711 11.46 3.94 -9.34
N GLU A 712 11.73 2.91 -8.53
CA GLU A 712 10.80 1.78 -8.34
C GLU A 712 9.57 2.18 -7.50
N VAL A 713 9.70 3.03 -6.48
CA VAL A 713 8.55 3.55 -5.72
C VAL A 713 7.75 4.52 -6.59
N ALA A 714 8.41 5.37 -7.36
CA ALA A 714 7.84 6.06 -8.52
C ALA A 714 7.63 5.12 -9.73
N GLN A 715 7.65 3.79 -9.56
CA GLN A 715 7.06 2.78 -10.46
C GLN A 715 5.95 1.96 -9.72
N ARG A 716 5.64 2.28 -8.44
CA ARG A 716 4.72 1.50 -7.55
C ARG A 716 3.66 2.28 -6.77
N GLN A 717 3.94 3.44 -6.18
CA GLN A 717 2.90 4.48 -6.12
C GLN A 717 2.45 4.85 -7.56
N LEU A 718 3.33 4.54 -8.51
CA LEU A 718 3.14 4.38 -9.93
C LEU A 718 2.81 2.93 -10.41
N THR A 719 2.19 2.02 -9.65
CA THR A 719 1.39 0.86 -10.19
C THR A 719 0.18 0.56 -9.29
N ARG A 720 -0.87 1.42 -9.33
CA ARG A 720 -2.01 1.34 -8.36
C ARG A 720 -3.26 2.21 -8.56
N LYS A 721 -3.12 3.35 -9.24
CA LYS A 721 -3.96 4.56 -9.07
C LYS A 721 -5.06 4.53 -10.16
N LEU A 722 -4.70 4.15 -11.40
CA LEU A 722 -5.43 3.25 -12.30
C LEU A 722 -5.10 1.79 -11.96
N GLU A 723 -5.32 1.43 -10.71
CA GLU A 723 -6.01 0.18 -10.40
C GLU A 723 -7.32 0.46 -9.66
N VAL A 724 -7.45 1.62 -8.98
CA VAL A 724 -8.76 2.13 -8.48
C VAL A 724 -9.71 2.47 -9.63
N LEU A 725 -9.13 2.80 -10.77
CA LEU A 725 -9.79 3.79 -11.58
C LEU A 725 -10.81 3.23 -12.53
N GLN A 726 -10.55 2.16 -13.31
CA GLN A 726 -11.49 1.60 -14.32
C GLN A 726 -12.78 1.03 -13.78
N ASP A 727 -12.90 1.10 -12.48
CA ASP A 727 -14.07 0.71 -11.77
C ASP A 727 -14.96 1.95 -11.49
N GLY A 728 -14.43 3.18 -11.49
CA GLY A 728 -15.16 4.45 -11.31
C GLY A 728 -15.81 5.08 -12.57
N PHE A 729 -15.14 4.83 -13.71
CA PHE A 729 -15.19 4.44 -16.59
C PHE A 729 -16.22 3.51 -17.45
N ALA A 730 -15.98 2.19 -17.62
CA ALA A 730 -16.98 1.16 -17.89
C ALA A 730 -18.32 1.45 -17.17
N THR A 731 -18.34 1.70 -15.87
CA THR A 731 -19.49 2.06 -15.02
C THR A 731 -20.40 3.19 -15.53
N ILE A 732 -19.93 4.13 -16.36
CA ILE A 732 -20.81 5.11 -17.03
C ILE A 732 -20.83 4.91 -18.55
N GLN A 733 -19.92 4.11 -19.15
CA GLN A 733 -20.22 3.47 -20.44
C GLN A 733 -21.50 2.63 -20.34
N THR A 734 -21.67 1.88 -19.25
CA THR A 734 -22.88 1.10 -18.96
C THR A 734 -24.11 1.96 -18.65
N LEU A 735 -23.95 3.25 -18.33
CA LEU A 735 -25.06 4.21 -18.29
C LEU A 735 -25.43 4.76 -19.68
N LEU A 736 -24.55 4.61 -20.68
CA LEU A 736 -24.70 5.15 -22.02
C LEU A 736 -24.94 4.11 -23.12
N ASP A 737 -24.52 2.85 -22.95
CA ASP A 737 -24.79 1.78 -23.93
C ASP A 737 -26.26 1.29 -23.91
N THR A 738 -27.12 1.84 -23.03
CA THR A 738 -28.58 1.70 -23.20
C THR A 738 -29.06 2.55 -24.40
N ARG A 739 -29.87 1.99 -25.30
CA ARG A 739 -30.62 2.75 -26.32
C ARG A 739 -32.13 2.56 -26.10
N PRO A 740 -32.98 3.61 -26.26
CA PRO A 740 -34.42 3.42 -26.40
C PRO A 740 -34.73 2.75 -27.75
N GLY A 741 -35.79 1.95 -27.80
CA GLY A 741 -36.19 1.20 -28.99
C GLY A 741 -37.56 1.64 -29.52
N ASN A 742 -37.60 1.91 -30.84
CA ASN A 742 -38.74 2.19 -31.72
C ASN A 742 -39.69 3.36 -31.37
N PRO A 743 -40.13 4.17 -32.37
CA PRO A 743 -41.27 5.07 -32.21
C PRO A 743 -42.62 4.30 -32.31
N ASP A 744 -43.72 5.06 -32.26
CA ASP A 744 -45.14 4.66 -32.34
C ASP A 744 -45.87 4.45 -30.98
N ASP A 745 -45.91 5.50 -30.15
CA ASP A 745 -47.05 5.77 -29.24
C ASP A 745 -47.12 7.28 -28.91
N ASP A 746 -48.10 7.99 -29.47
CA ASP A 746 -48.27 9.45 -29.35
C ASP A 746 -49.34 9.80 -28.31
N SER A 747 -48.95 10.42 -27.19
CA SER A 747 -49.77 11.42 -26.49
C SER A 747 -48.95 12.18 -25.44
N ALA A 748 -49.25 13.46 -25.26
CA ALA A 748 -48.45 14.36 -24.43
C ALA A 748 -48.86 14.33 -22.94
N ASP A 749 -47.88 14.25 -22.05
CA ASP A 749 -47.95 14.77 -20.69
C ASP A 749 -46.59 15.36 -20.28
N GLU A 750 -46.49 16.69 -20.27
CA GLU A 750 -45.25 17.44 -20.02
C GLU A 750 -44.90 17.57 -18.52
N THR A 751 -45.33 16.63 -17.65
CA THR A 751 -45.28 16.80 -16.18
C THR A 751 -44.42 15.81 -15.38
N ARG A 752 -43.29 15.29 -15.93
CA ARG A 752 -42.45 14.31 -15.19
C ARG A 752 -40.92 14.42 -15.25
N ILE A 753 -40.38 15.59 -14.95
CA ILE A 753 -39.13 15.70 -14.16
C ILE A 753 -39.44 16.53 -12.90
N PRO A 754 -39.21 16.02 -11.67
CA PRO A 754 -39.52 16.79 -10.46
C PRO A 754 -38.64 18.03 -10.30
N PHE A 755 -39.27 19.17 -10.04
CA PHE A 755 -38.63 20.29 -9.36
C PHE A 755 -38.28 19.91 -7.91
N LEU A 756 -37.40 20.70 -7.29
CA LEU A 756 -37.30 20.77 -5.82
C LEU A 756 -38.66 21.10 -5.20
N PRO A 757 -38.98 20.63 -3.98
CA PRO A 757 -40.14 21.10 -3.24
C PRO A 757 -40.01 22.62 -2.98
N GLY A 758 -40.86 23.41 -3.63
CA GLY A 758 -40.95 24.85 -3.39
C GLY A 758 -41.87 25.22 -2.22
N HIS A 759 -41.82 26.48 -1.82
CA HIS A 759 -42.92 27.17 -1.14
C HIS A 759 -43.36 28.36 -1.99
N SER A 760 -44.60 28.83 -1.80
CA SER A 760 -45.38 29.52 -2.83
C SER A 760 -45.92 30.89 -2.43
N ARG A 761 -46.47 31.62 -3.42
CA ARG A 761 -47.04 33.00 -3.38
C ARG A 761 -45.99 34.13 -3.39
N GLY A 762 -46.23 35.28 -4.02
CA GLY A 762 -47.31 35.62 -4.96
C GLY A 762 -47.47 37.13 -5.26
N ALA A 763 -48.06 37.45 -6.42
CA ALA A 763 -48.69 38.72 -6.83
C ALA A 763 -47.86 40.03 -7.02
N SER A 764 -47.87 40.48 -8.29
CA SER A 764 -48.16 41.85 -8.79
C SER A 764 -47.24 43.08 -8.55
N VAL A 765 -46.65 43.53 -9.68
CA VAL A 765 -46.75 44.91 -10.26
C VAL A 765 -45.86 46.07 -9.73
N ALA A 766 -45.43 46.92 -10.69
CA ALA A 766 -44.90 48.30 -10.63
C ALA A 766 -43.38 48.57 -10.42
N THR A 767 -42.72 48.87 -11.56
CA THR A 767 -42.15 50.21 -11.89
C THR A 767 -41.05 50.86 -11.01
N ILE A 768 -39.84 50.96 -11.58
CA ILE A 768 -38.80 52.02 -11.46
C ILE A 768 -38.35 52.46 -10.05
N GLY A 769 -37.04 52.35 -9.76
CA GLY A 769 -36.42 53.03 -8.61
C GLY A 769 -34.89 52.87 -8.52
N THR A 770 -34.16 53.96 -8.67
CA THR A 770 -32.70 54.06 -8.50
C THR A 770 -32.23 54.11 -7.04
N ALA A 771 -30.94 53.82 -6.81
CA ALA A 771 -29.99 54.62 -5.99
C ALA A 771 -29.31 54.01 -4.73
N ILE A 772 -27.97 54.08 -4.74
CA ILE A 772 -27.06 54.63 -3.69
C ILE A 772 -26.76 53.83 -2.39
N SER A 773 -25.45 53.45 -2.31
CA SER A 773 -24.50 53.40 -1.17
C SER A 773 -24.68 52.51 0.09
N PRO A 774 -23.55 52.17 0.79
CA PRO A 774 -23.50 51.39 2.02
C PRO A 774 -23.11 52.21 3.28
N GLU A 775 -23.22 51.63 4.47
CA GLU A 775 -22.51 52.10 5.69
C GLU A 775 -22.36 51.00 6.77
N ASP A 776 -21.52 51.28 7.79
CA ASP A 776 -21.23 50.56 9.05
C ASP A 776 -20.57 49.15 9.01
N TYR A 777 -19.42 48.86 9.66
CA TYR A 777 -18.96 49.03 11.07
C TYR A 777 -19.58 47.99 12.05
N ASP A 778 -18.89 47.39 13.04
CA ASP A 778 -17.54 47.66 13.61
C ASP A 778 -16.85 46.37 14.19
N PHE A 779 -15.61 46.46 14.69
CA PHE A 779 -14.87 45.38 15.38
C PHE A 779 -14.27 45.79 16.75
N PRO A 780 -14.54 45.05 17.85
CA PRO A 780 -13.83 45.24 19.12
C PRO A 780 -12.41 44.63 19.12
N GLN A 781 -11.43 45.38 19.64
CA GLN A 781 -10.03 44.96 19.87
C GLN A 781 -9.81 44.42 21.30
N PRO A 782 -8.77 43.59 21.54
CA PRO A 782 -8.31 43.21 22.88
C PRO A 782 -7.53 44.35 23.59
N PRO A 783 -7.38 44.30 24.93
CA PRO A 783 -6.71 45.36 25.70
C PRO A 783 -5.18 45.34 25.57
N SER A 784 -4.57 46.53 25.72
CA SER A 784 -3.13 46.80 25.53
C SER A 784 -2.37 46.99 26.86
N ARG A 785 -1.02 46.97 26.80
CA ARG A 785 -0.20 47.82 27.68
C ARG A 785 1.20 48.17 27.16
N ASN A 786 1.31 49.41 26.69
CA ASN A 786 2.39 50.40 26.86
C ASN A 786 3.88 50.01 26.75
N SER A 787 4.52 50.50 25.69
CA SER A 787 5.74 51.34 25.67
C SER A 787 6.15 51.57 24.20
N GLU A 788 6.80 52.66 23.79
CA GLU A 788 6.79 54.06 24.21
C GLU A 788 7.30 54.89 23.00
N ASP A 789 6.83 56.13 22.86
CA ASP A 789 7.27 57.21 21.96
C ASP A 789 7.67 57.02 20.45
N SER A 790 6.85 57.65 19.60
CA SER A 790 7.16 58.93 18.91
C SER A 790 8.50 59.12 18.15
N ALA A 791 8.54 59.71 16.94
CA ALA A 791 7.48 60.22 16.06
C ALA A 791 8.02 60.66 14.66
N THR A 792 7.14 60.73 13.64
CA THR A 792 7.11 61.76 12.54
C THR A 792 8.29 61.86 11.53
N THR A 793 8.19 62.28 10.25
CA THR A 793 7.07 62.66 9.34
C THR A 793 7.58 62.94 7.90
N THR A 794 6.90 62.43 6.84
CA THR A 794 6.58 63.10 5.52
C THR A 794 7.70 63.73 4.64
N THR A 795 7.71 63.74 3.28
CA THR A 795 7.09 63.02 2.13
C THR A 795 7.76 63.51 0.82
N ARG A 796 7.61 62.79 -0.32
CA ARG A 796 7.64 63.32 -1.73
C ARG A 796 9.01 63.87 -2.25
N SER A 797 9.29 64.07 -3.55
CA SER A 797 8.74 63.58 -4.85
C SER A 797 9.66 64.04 -6.02
N MET A 798 9.53 63.42 -7.21
CA MET A 798 9.91 63.96 -8.56
C MET A 798 11.43 64.06 -8.88
N HIS A 799 11.92 63.43 -9.98
CA HIS A 799 12.11 63.96 -11.36
C HIS A 799 13.38 64.85 -11.53
N THR A 800 14.14 64.87 -12.64
CA THR A 800 14.05 64.23 -13.99
C THR A 800 15.41 64.30 -14.72
N ALA A 801 15.51 63.58 -15.86
CA ALA A 801 16.42 63.82 -17.01
C ALA A 801 17.94 63.56 -16.81
N ASN A 802 18.66 62.78 -17.64
CA ASN A 802 18.89 62.72 -19.11
C ASN A 802 20.11 63.56 -19.58
N MET A 803 21.17 62.88 -20.03
CA MET A 803 21.91 63.24 -21.25
C MET A 803 22.70 62.04 -21.80
N SER A 804 23.14 62.09 -23.06
CA SER A 804 23.52 60.89 -23.85
C SER A 804 24.77 61.13 -24.75
N PRO A 805 25.11 60.34 -25.80
CA PRO A 805 26.50 59.93 -26.09
C PRO A 805 27.14 60.70 -27.27
N PRO A 806 28.32 60.28 -27.82
CA PRO A 806 28.23 59.40 -29.01
C PRO A 806 29.46 58.50 -29.36
N ARG A 807 29.15 57.22 -29.74
CA ARG A 807 29.65 56.46 -30.93
C ARG A 807 31.20 56.19 -31.05
N ARG A 808 31.70 55.20 -31.82
CA ARG A 808 31.20 54.54 -33.05
C ARG A 808 31.79 53.11 -33.23
N ALA A 809 31.06 52.21 -33.90
CA ALA A 809 31.51 50.88 -34.39
C ALA A 809 31.97 51.00 -35.89
N PRO A 810 32.16 49.96 -36.76
CA PRO A 810 31.65 48.54 -36.81
C PRO A 810 32.80 47.51 -37.13
N PRO A 811 32.65 46.27 -37.70
CA PRO A 811 31.48 45.54 -38.24
C PRO A 811 31.26 44.10 -37.72
N VAL A 812 30.33 43.37 -38.37
CA VAL A 812 29.59 42.18 -37.90
C VAL A 812 29.28 41.23 -39.07
N LEU A 813 29.10 39.92 -38.83
CA LEU A 813 28.08 38.98 -39.38
C LEU A 813 28.55 37.50 -39.36
N PRO A 814 27.67 36.48 -39.36
CA PRO A 814 26.23 36.44 -39.04
C PRO A 814 25.90 35.52 -37.83
N GLY A 815 24.64 35.53 -37.35
CA GLY A 815 24.18 34.85 -36.12
C GLY A 815 23.99 33.31 -36.21
N VAL A 816 23.37 32.63 -35.23
CA VAL A 816 22.51 33.06 -34.09
C VAL A 816 22.85 32.19 -32.85
N PRO A 817 22.74 32.68 -31.59
CA PRO A 817 23.56 32.17 -30.48
C PRO A 817 22.92 31.09 -29.58
N ARG A 818 23.78 30.55 -28.69
CA ARG A 818 23.46 29.66 -27.55
C ARG A 818 22.36 30.19 -26.64
N ARG A 819 21.78 29.30 -25.83
CA ARG A 819 21.72 29.54 -24.38
C ARG A 819 21.86 28.26 -23.56
N ASP A 820 22.42 28.44 -22.37
CA ASP A 820 22.73 27.40 -21.40
C ASP A 820 21.60 27.22 -20.36
N LEU A 821 21.54 26.01 -19.81
CA LEU A 821 21.19 25.65 -18.42
C LEU A 821 19.80 25.99 -17.81
N LEU A 822 19.17 24.89 -17.37
CA LEU A 822 18.36 24.71 -16.15
C LEU A 822 16.87 25.10 -16.17
N GLU A 823 16.19 24.61 -15.14
CA GLU A 823 14.74 24.65 -14.84
C GLU A 823 14.41 26.05 -14.22
N PRO A 824 13.54 26.28 -13.20
CA PRO A 824 12.34 25.56 -12.72
C PRO A 824 11.17 26.46 -12.19
N PHE A 825 9.90 26.08 -12.37
CA PHE A 825 8.70 26.46 -11.56
C PHE A 825 7.63 25.35 -11.78
N SER A 826 6.74 24.91 -10.88
CA SER A 826 5.98 25.53 -9.76
C SER A 826 4.76 26.36 -10.17
N SER A 827 3.63 25.65 -10.26
CA SER A 827 2.28 26.05 -9.82
C SER A 827 2.01 27.53 -9.55
N ASP A 828 1.04 28.09 -10.27
CA ASP A 828 -0.04 28.92 -9.71
C ASP A 828 -1.04 29.28 -10.80
N PHE A 829 -2.19 28.58 -10.87
CA PHE A 829 -3.42 29.35 -11.02
C PHE A 829 -4.58 28.72 -10.27
N ASP A 830 -5.37 29.60 -9.66
CA ASP A 830 -6.45 29.31 -8.75
C ASP A 830 -7.72 30.04 -9.24
N LEU A 831 -8.90 29.46 -9.08
CA LEU A 831 -9.96 29.62 -10.10
C LEU A 831 -11.22 30.47 -9.77
N ALA A 832 -11.10 31.76 -9.47
CA ALA A 832 -12.14 32.80 -9.57
C ALA A 832 -11.41 34.10 -9.91
N GLU A 833 -11.92 34.93 -10.81
CA GLU A 833 -13.27 35.51 -10.71
C GLU A 833 -14.31 35.05 -11.74
N PRO A 834 -15.61 35.20 -11.42
CA PRO A 834 -16.71 34.83 -12.32
C PRO A 834 -17.15 36.00 -13.21
N PHE A 835 -16.84 35.94 -14.51
CA PHE A 835 -17.41 36.85 -15.52
C PHE A 835 -17.56 36.15 -16.89
N PRO A 836 -18.52 36.54 -17.76
CA PRO A 836 -19.64 37.47 -17.56
C PRO A 836 -21.02 36.76 -17.61
N PRO A 837 -22.14 37.48 -17.39
CA PRO A 837 -23.48 36.98 -17.70
C PRO A 837 -23.69 36.74 -19.21
N LEU A 838 -24.64 35.86 -19.56
CA LEU A 838 -25.00 35.54 -20.94
C LEU A 838 -25.56 36.76 -21.69
N ALA A 839 -24.90 37.16 -22.77
CA ALA A 839 -25.53 37.94 -23.84
C ALA A 839 -26.52 37.03 -24.59
N ALA A 840 -27.75 37.51 -24.82
CA ALA A 840 -28.86 36.66 -25.24
C ALA A 840 -28.83 36.31 -26.74
N ALA A 841 -28.45 35.07 -27.06
CA ALA A 841 -28.92 34.32 -28.23
C ALA A 841 -28.62 32.82 -28.04
N ASP A 842 -29.64 31.99 -27.84
CA ASP A 842 -29.52 30.53 -27.82
C ASP A 842 -29.43 30.00 -29.27
N PRO A 843 -28.51 29.07 -29.58
CA PRO A 843 -28.97 27.91 -30.35
C PRO A 843 -28.34 26.57 -29.89
N TYR A 844 -29.12 25.87 -29.04
CA TYR A 844 -29.22 24.41 -28.85
C TYR A 844 -28.21 23.70 -27.92
N ALA A 845 -28.50 22.54 -27.31
CA ALA A 845 -29.66 22.10 -26.49
C ALA A 845 -29.55 20.57 -26.23
N SER A 846 -29.05 20.14 -25.06
CA SER A 846 -29.41 18.85 -24.41
C SER A 846 -28.56 18.55 -23.15
N PRO A 847 -29.07 17.80 -22.15
CA PRO A 847 -28.25 17.21 -21.09
C PRO A 847 -27.27 16.16 -21.64
N LEU A 848 -27.64 15.57 -22.78
CA LEU A 848 -26.78 14.76 -23.64
C LEU A 848 -25.55 15.59 -24.04
N HIS A 849 -25.70 16.87 -24.42
CA HIS A 849 -24.58 17.80 -24.59
C HIS A 849 -23.84 18.19 -23.31
N HIS A 850 -24.34 17.98 -22.09
CA HIS A 850 -23.55 18.19 -20.88
C HIS A 850 -22.69 16.95 -20.56
N LEU A 851 -23.33 15.79 -20.33
CA LEU A 851 -22.62 14.54 -20.07
C LEU A 851 -21.74 14.09 -21.26
N LEU A 852 -22.06 14.52 -22.49
CA LEU A 852 -21.20 14.27 -23.67
C LEU A 852 -19.80 14.70 -23.35
N SER A 853 -19.65 15.85 -22.71
CA SER A 853 -18.94 16.89 -23.42
C SER A 853 -17.72 17.33 -22.64
N MET A 854 -17.62 18.31 -21.75
CA MET A 854 -16.26 18.66 -21.24
C MET A 854 -15.62 17.50 -20.45
N HIS A 855 -16.33 16.36 -20.27
CA HIS A 855 -15.85 14.97 -20.22
C HIS A 855 -14.53 14.73 -20.97
N GLU A 856 -14.32 15.42 -22.10
CA GLU A 856 -13.09 15.82 -22.78
C GLU A 856 -11.88 15.68 -21.86
N SER A 857 -11.91 16.53 -20.84
CA SER A 857 -11.05 16.67 -19.67
C SER A 857 -10.47 15.39 -19.12
N LEU A 858 -11.28 14.37 -19.12
CA LEU A 858 -10.97 13.15 -18.43
C LEU A 858 -10.02 12.30 -19.32
N ARG A 859 -10.23 12.25 -20.66
CA ARG A 859 -9.24 11.69 -21.62
C ARG A 859 -8.13 12.73 -21.89
N GLU A 860 -8.39 14.01 -21.62
CA GLU A 860 -7.39 15.09 -21.60
C GLU A 860 -6.20 14.69 -20.74
N GLU A 861 -6.41 14.67 -19.43
CA GLU A 861 -5.36 14.51 -18.46
C GLU A 861 -4.81 13.09 -18.49
N MET A 862 -5.65 12.08 -18.75
CA MET A 862 -5.21 10.73 -19.14
C MET A 862 -4.14 10.71 -20.23
N SER A 863 -4.27 11.61 -21.21
CA SER A 863 -3.30 11.75 -22.29
C SER A 863 -2.18 12.72 -21.91
N ARG A 864 -2.44 13.75 -21.09
CA ARG A 864 -1.37 14.56 -20.46
C ARG A 864 -0.43 13.72 -19.62
N MET A 865 -0.93 12.66 -19.03
CA MET A 865 -0.26 11.91 -17.97
C MET A 865 0.27 10.58 -18.44
N ALA A 866 -0.46 9.82 -19.26
CA ALA A 866 0.26 8.88 -20.11
C ALA A 866 1.32 9.59 -20.97
N THR A 867 1.31 10.94 -21.01
CA THR A 867 2.48 11.76 -21.29
C THR A 867 3.07 12.68 -20.17
N THR A 868 3.23 12.23 -18.91
CA THR A 868 4.23 12.73 -17.92
C THR A 868 5.35 11.70 -17.68
N LEU A 869 4.96 10.44 -17.51
CA LEU A 869 5.76 9.22 -17.48
C LEU A 869 6.79 9.13 -18.63
N GLN A 870 6.35 9.39 -19.88
CA GLN A 870 6.99 8.89 -21.10
C GLN A 870 8.49 9.30 -21.13
N GLU A 871 8.94 10.56 -21.06
CA GLU A 871 10.40 10.85 -21.10
C GLU A 871 11.18 10.36 -19.86
N LEU A 872 10.58 9.67 -18.89
CA LEU A 872 11.34 9.05 -17.80
C LEU A 872 12.11 7.79 -18.21
N ASP A 873 11.60 6.75 -18.91
CA ASP A 873 12.53 5.70 -19.44
C ASP A 873 13.35 6.28 -20.59
N GLY A 874 12.80 7.24 -21.35
CA GLY A 874 13.54 7.94 -22.41
C GLY A 874 14.82 8.57 -21.87
N ARG A 875 14.72 9.33 -20.77
CA ARG A 875 15.85 9.90 -20.05
C ARG A 875 16.66 8.84 -19.30
N HIS A 876 16.04 7.88 -18.61
CA HIS A 876 16.73 6.84 -17.84
C HIS A 876 17.62 5.97 -18.75
N SER A 877 17.11 5.57 -19.93
CA SER A 877 17.85 4.80 -20.95
C SER A 877 19.00 5.61 -21.55
N MET A 878 18.75 6.88 -21.89
CA MET A 878 19.80 7.78 -22.41
C MET A 878 20.83 8.15 -21.33
N GLN A 879 20.44 8.26 -20.06
CA GLN A 879 21.35 8.56 -18.95
C GLN A 879 22.21 7.35 -18.59
N MET A 880 21.64 6.14 -18.54
CA MET A 880 22.41 4.89 -18.40
C MET A 880 23.43 4.70 -19.53
N LEU A 881 23.11 5.15 -20.75
CA LEU A 881 24.02 5.10 -21.91
C LEU A 881 25.09 6.21 -21.85
N ASN A 882 24.70 7.46 -21.61
CA ASN A 882 25.63 8.59 -21.49
C ASN A 882 26.54 8.47 -20.27
N GLU A 883 26.08 7.96 -19.13
CA GLU A 883 26.95 7.74 -17.97
C GLU A 883 27.90 6.55 -18.20
N ASN A 884 27.55 5.54 -19.01
CA ASN A 884 28.51 4.51 -19.45
C ASN A 884 29.61 5.10 -20.35
N ILE A 885 29.25 5.95 -21.31
CA ILE A 885 30.21 6.62 -22.20
C ILE A 885 31.07 7.61 -21.41
N ARG A 886 30.44 8.47 -20.60
CA ARG A 886 31.12 9.46 -19.76
C ARG A 886 32.02 8.83 -18.69
N SER A 887 31.64 7.72 -18.06
CA SER A 887 32.51 6.98 -17.13
C SER A 887 33.75 6.45 -17.85
N ARG A 888 33.61 6.02 -19.11
CA ARG A 888 34.72 5.52 -19.94
C ARG A 888 35.67 6.65 -20.34
N ASP A 889 35.13 7.82 -20.68
CA ASP A 889 35.92 9.02 -20.97
C ASP A 889 36.54 9.64 -19.72
N GLU A 890 35.86 9.67 -18.58
CA GLU A 890 36.42 10.16 -17.31
C GLU A 890 37.51 9.23 -16.77
N VAL A 891 37.39 7.91 -16.94
CA VAL A 891 38.49 6.97 -16.64
C VAL A 891 39.70 7.20 -17.57
N ALA A 892 39.48 7.45 -18.86
CA ALA A 892 40.56 7.81 -19.78
C ALA A 892 41.19 9.17 -19.42
N HIS A 893 40.37 10.16 -19.06
CA HIS A 893 40.83 11.51 -18.73
C HIS A 893 41.54 11.56 -17.38
N LEU A 894 41.09 10.78 -16.38
CA LEU A 894 41.80 10.56 -15.11
C LEU A 894 43.14 9.85 -15.34
N GLY A 895 43.21 8.85 -16.23
CA GLY A 895 44.47 8.23 -16.64
C GLY A 895 45.46 9.27 -17.21
N ALA A 896 44.98 10.15 -18.09
CA ALA A 896 45.78 11.25 -18.64
C ALA A 896 46.15 12.32 -17.59
N GLN A 897 45.24 12.65 -16.65
CA GLN A 897 45.46 13.63 -15.59
C GLN A 897 46.42 13.10 -14.51
N VAL A 898 46.36 11.83 -14.13
CA VAL A 898 47.36 11.21 -13.23
C VAL A 898 48.74 11.24 -13.87
N ALA A 899 48.85 10.95 -15.17
CA ALA A 899 50.10 11.10 -15.92
C ALA A 899 50.57 12.57 -16.02
N ALA A 900 49.66 13.54 -16.07
CA ALA A 900 49.99 14.97 -16.08
C ALA A 900 50.40 15.49 -14.69
N ILE A 901 49.70 15.09 -13.63
CA ILE A 901 50.00 15.42 -12.23
C ILE A 901 51.36 14.82 -11.83
N GLY A 902 51.69 13.60 -12.27
CA GLY A 902 53.03 13.04 -12.11
C GLY A 902 54.14 13.94 -12.70
N ARG A 903 53.89 14.55 -13.86
CA ARG A 903 54.80 15.53 -14.49
C ARG A 903 54.79 16.90 -13.79
N GLN A 904 53.64 17.36 -13.32
CA GLN A 904 53.50 18.66 -12.63
C GLN A 904 54.04 18.65 -11.20
N VAL A 905 53.92 17.54 -10.45
CA VAL A 905 54.56 17.38 -9.14
C VAL A 905 56.08 17.36 -9.31
N HIS A 906 56.61 16.68 -10.34
CA HIS A 906 58.03 16.71 -10.70
C HIS A 906 58.53 18.11 -11.11
N TRP A 907 57.64 19.01 -11.56
CA TRP A 907 57.96 20.41 -11.89
C TRP A 907 57.79 21.38 -10.70
N LEU A 908 56.76 21.17 -9.87
CA LEU A 908 56.51 22.00 -8.68
C LEU A 908 57.57 21.80 -7.60
N THR A 909 58.04 20.56 -7.38
CA THR A 909 59.15 20.30 -6.46
C THR A 909 60.45 20.97 -6.93
N SER A 910 60.75 20.94 -8.24
CA SER A 910 61.95 21.63 -8.77
C SER A 910 61.83 23.15 -8.67
N THR A 911 60.65 23.73 -8.95
CA THR A 911 60.46 25.19 -8.85
C THR A 911 60.37 25.72 -7.42
N GLN A 912 59.92 24.91 -6.45
CA GLN A 912 59.98 25.29 -5.04
C GLN A 912 61.40 25.25 -4.49
N LEU A 913 62.23 24.25 -4.85
CA LEU A 913 63.67 24.26 -4.54
C LEU A 913 64.37 25.51 -5.10
N GLN A 914 64.06 25.88 -6.34
CA GLN A 914 64.66 27.07 -6.96
C GLN A 914 64.17 28.39 -6.35
N ARG A 915 62.90 28.47 -5.90
CA ARG A 915 62.36 29.71 -5.31
C ARG A 915 62.86 29.99 -3.88
N THR A 916 63.12 28.97 -3.07
CA THR A 916 63.77 29.16 -1.76
C THR A 916 65.27 29.49 -1.88
N GLN A 917 65.90 29.18 -3.01
CA GLN A 917 67.29 29.59 -3.31
C GLN A 917 67.41 30.99 -3.95
N ALA A 918 66.35 31.50 -4.61
CA ALA A 918 66.42 32.73 -5.41
C ALA A 918 65.88 34.03 -4.73
N ARG A 919 65.39 33.96 -3.50
CA ARG A 919 64.98 35.11 -2.67
C ARG A 919 65.27 34.82 -1.19
N GLY A 920 66.35 35.30 -0.56
CA GLY A 920 67.38 36.20 -1.10
C GLY A 920 67.17 37.68 -0.76
N ASN A 921 67.61 38.03 0.46
CA ASN A 921 68.26 39.29 0.89
C ASN A 921 67.63 40.67 0.59
N GLY A 922 67.28 41.41 1.66
CA GLY A 922 66.90 42.85 1.68
C GLY A 922 65.57 43.10 2.44
N ALA A 923 65.53 43.54 3.71
CA ALA A 923 65.82 44.89 4.28
C ALA A 923 64.60 45.84 4.23
N GLN A 924 64.29 46.75 5.18
CA GLN A 924 64.69 46.94 6.61
C GLN A 924 63.74 48.00 7.28
N GLU A 925 63.53 47.93 8.61
CA GLU A 925 63.03 48.94 9.60
C GLU A 925 61.98 50.05 9.30
N GLY A 926 60.94 50.12 10.16
CA GLY A 926 60.75 51.22 11.15
C GLY A 926 59.96 52.52 10.82
N GLY A 927 59.14 53.00 11.78
CA GLY A 927 58.72 54.43 11.91
C GLY A 927 57.21 54.71 12.00
N ALA A 928 56.78 55.61 12.91
CA ALA A 928 55.36 55.90 13.21
C ALA A 928 54.87 57.31 12.76
N GLY A 929 53.56 57.45 12.49
CA GLY A 929 52.87 58.73 12.21
C GLY A 929 51.36 58.52 11.94
N PRO A 930 50.43 59.45 12.29
CA PRO A 930 49.00 59.12 12.43
C PRO A 930 48.02 59.59 11.31
N SER A 931 46.80 59.04 11.41
CA SER A 931 45.50 59.49 10.85
C SER A 931 45.32 59.62 9.33
N ASN A 932 44.62 58.63 8.74
CA ASN A 932 43.24 58.81 8.28
C ASN A 932 42.58 57.46 7.95
N GLU A 933 41.59 57.04 8.75
CA GLU A 933 40.70 55.93 8.39
C GLU A 933 39.54 56.46 7.54
N HIS A 934 39.53 56.20 6.22
CA HIS A 934 38.32 56.11 5.37
C HIS A 934 38.67 55.89 3.87
N GLU A 935 39.10 54.69 3.46
CA GLU A 935 39.00 54.29 2.03
C GLU A 935 39.02 52.76 1.79
N ASP A 936 39.94 52.02 2.43
CA ASP A 936 40.14 50.57 2.19
C ASP A 936 38.95 49.65 2.58
N ALA A 937 38.01 50.13 3.40
CA ALA A 937 36.80 49.38 3.77
C ALA A 937 35.88 49.06 2.56
N SER A 938 36.02 49.82 1.46
CA SER A 938 35.16 49.72 0.28
C SER A 938 35.41 48.45 -0.56
N ALA A 939 36.67 48.00 -0.68
CA ALA A 939 37.04 46.87 -1.54
C ALA A 939 36.61 45.51 -0.96
N GLY A 940 36.71 45.34 0.37
CA GLY A 940 36.27 44.11 1.06
C GLY A 940 34.75 43.91 0.96
N ALA A 941 33.98 44.97 1.24
CA ALA A 941 32.52 44.93 1.18
C ALA A 941 31.98 44.58 -0.22
N GLY A 942 32.66 45.02 -1.29
CA GLY A 942 32.30 44.66 -2.67
C GLY A 942 32.43 43.16 -2.97
N ILE A 943 33.46 42.50 -2.43
CA ILE A 943 33.67 41.06 -2.58
C ILE A 943 32.62 40.28 -1.76
N GLU A 944 32.36 40.72 -0.52
CA GLU A 944 31.39 40.09 0.37
C GLU A 944 29.94 40.22 -0.15
N ALA A 945 29.57 41.37 -0.71
CA ALA A 945 28.30 41.57 -1.39
C ALA A 945 28.16 40.69 -2.65
N ALA A 946 29.23 40.53 -3.44
CA ALA A 946 29.23 39.63 -4.59
C ALA A 946 29.07 38.15 -4.19
N VAL A 947 29.74 37.72 -3.12
CA VAL A 947 29.59 36.36 -2.56
C VAL A 947 28.15 36.12 -2.06
N ASN A 948 27.53 37.10 -1.39
CA ASN A 948 26.14 37.00 -0.93
C ASN A 948 25.10 37.05 -2.06
N ALA A 949 25.35 37.80 -3.14
CA ALA A 949 24.51 37.76 -4.33
C ALA A 949 24.57 36.39 -5.03
N VAL A 950 25.77 35.81 -5.13
CA VAL A 950 25.98 34.46 -5.71
C VAL A 950 25.38 33.36 -4.84
N SER A 951 25.49 33.45 -3.50
CA SER A 951 24.87 32.46 -2.60
C SER A 951 23.33 32.52 -2.66
N THR A 952 22.75 33.72 -2.75
CA THR A 952 21.31 33.93 -2.91
C THR A 952 20.80 33.34 -4.24
N ALA A 953 21.49 33.64 -5.35
CA ALA A 953 21.15 33.09 -6.67
C ALA A 953 21.28 31.56 -6.72
N ALA A 954 22.34 31.00 -6.13
CA ALA A 954 22.53 29.55 -6.03
C ALA A 954 21.46 28.87 -5.16
N THR A 955 20.93 29.56 -4.15
CA THR A 955 19.84 29.06 -3.30
C THR A 955 18.52 29.03 -4.05
N ALA A 956 18.20 30.09 -4.81
CA ALA A 956 17.01 30.13 -5.66
C ALA A 956 17.01 29.01 -6.73
N LEU A 957 18.15 28.79 -7.40
CA LEU A 957 18.30 27.73 -8.41
C LEU A 957 18.03 26.33 -7.84
N ARG A 958 18.56 26.04 -6.64
CA ARG A 958 18.30 24.76 -5.93
C ARG A 958 16.85 24.62 -5.50
N GLY A 959 16.29 25.69 -4.91
CA GLY A 959 14.97 25.70 -4.29
C GLY A 959 13.87 25.31 -5.27
N ALA A 960 13.94 25.80 -6.50
CA ALA A 960 12.96 25.46 -7.52
C ALA A 960 13.32 24.19 -8.33
N ALA A 961 14.59 23.77 -8.48
CA ALA A 961 14.94 22.52 -9.19
C ALA A 961 14.31 21.29 -8.52
N ARG A 962 14.18 21.34 -7.19
CA ARG A 962 13.38 20.44 -6.35
C ARG A 962 11.91 20.34 -6.80
N MET A 963 11.31 21.43 -7.31
CA MET A 963 9.91 21.50 -7.73
C MET A 963 9.67 20.87 -9.11
N VAL A 964 10.59 21.02 -10.08
CA VAL A 964 10.47 20.33 -11.38
C VAL A 964 10.78 18.85 -11.25
N ASN A 965 11.75 18.45 -10.42
CA ASN A 965 12.03 17.05 -10.18
C ASN A 965 10.92 16.38 -9.34
N ALA A 966 10.38 17.06 -8.32
CA ALA A 966 9.17 16.59 -7.63
C ALA A 966 7.94 16.57 -8.55
N GLY A 967 7.78 17.51 -9.47
CA GLY A 967 6.68 17.54 -10.45
C GLY A 967 6.79 16.42 -11.49
N ALA A 968 7.99 16.16 -12.01
CA ALA A 968 8.25 15.07 -12.95
C ALA A 968 8.13 13.70 -12.28
N LEU A 969 8.58 13.54 -11.03
CA LEU A 969 8.35 12.34 -10.22
C LEU A 969 6.92 12.25 -9.67
N ALA A 970 6.15 13.34 -9.58
CA ALA A 970 4.75 13.29 -9.17
C ALA A 970 3.83 12.97 -10.35
N GLY A 971 4.07 13.53 -11.55
CA GLY A 971 3.47 13.09 -12.81
C GLY A 971 3.86 11.63 -13.07
N THR A 972 5.16 11.34 -13.05
CA THR A 972 5.67 9.97 -12.93
C THR A 972 5.51 9.36 -11.53
N THR A 973 4.50 9.77 -10.74
CA THR A 973 3.84 8.97 -9.68
C THR A 973 2.30 8.93 -9.89
N VAL A 974 1.81 9.66 -10.89
CA VAL A 974 0.49 9.56 -11.47
C VAL A 974 0.44 8.47 -12.53
N ASP A 975 1.27 8.38 -13.56
CA ASP A 975 0.86 7.74 -14.84
C ASP A 975 1.21 6.28 -15.26
N THR A 976 2.07 5.50 -14.60
CA THR A 976 2.08 4.02 -14.71
C THR A 976 1.19 3.42 -13.62
N SER A 977 0.90 4.17 -12.54
CA SER A 977 -0.19 3.82 -11.63
C SER A 977 -1.49 4.15 -12.30
N LEU A 978 -1.61 5.35 -12.85
CA LEU A 978 -2.55 5.81 -13.85
C LEU A 978 -2.16 5.31 -15.27
N PHE A 979 -1.85 4.01 -15.49
CA PHE A 979 -1.80 3.43 -16.86
C PHE A 979 -2.88 2.37 -17.19
N PRO A 980 -3.09 1.30 -16.39
CA PRO A 980 -3.97 0.19 -16.82
C PRO A 980 -5.39 0.63 -17.18
N LEU A 981 -5.87 1.61 -16.44
CA LEU A 981 -7.23 2.08 -16.52
C LEU A 981 -7.31 3.37 -17.39
N ASP A 982 -6.33 3.50 -18.30
CA ASP A 982 -6.34 4.22 -19.57
C ASP A 982 -6.55 3.21 -20.71
N THR A 983 -6.16 1.95 -20.46
CA THR A 983 -6.20 0.84 -21.41
C THR A 983 -7.60 0.25 -21.56
N LEU A 984 -8.35 -0.10 -20.49
CA LEU A 984 -9.74 -0.55 -20.72
C LEU A 984 -10.54 0.59 -21.35
N LYS A 985 -10.26 1.84 -20.98
CA LYS A 985 -10.76 3.05 -21.59
C LYS A 985 -10.54 3.03 -23.10
N THR A 986 -9.29 2.93 -23.55
CA THR A 986 -8.94 3.01 -24.97
C THR A 986 -9.54 1.82 -25.74
N ARG A 987 -9.77 0.68 -25.07
CA ARG A 987 -10.50 -0.49 -25.58
C ARG A 987 -12.02 -0.25 -25.69
N LEU A 988 -12.64 0.28 -24.64
CA LEU A 988 -14.05 0.64 -24.56
C LEU A 988 -14.42 1.77 -25.54
N GLN A 989 -13.43 2.62 -25.87
CA GLN A 989 -13.49 3.69 -26.87
C GLN A 989 -13.03 3.26 -28.26
N SER A 990 -12.55 2.03 -28.44
CA SER A 990 -12.18 1.51 -29.75
C SER A 990 -13.43 1.11 -30.53
N ALA A 991 -13.32 1.00 -31.86
CA ALA A 991 -14.44 0.56 -32.70
C ALA A 991 -14.84 -0.93 -32.48
N PRO A 992 -13.92 -1.86 -32.17
CA PRO A 992 -14.30 -3.22 -31.74
C PRO A 992 -14.98 -3.30 -30.36
N GLY A 993 -14.87 -2.24 -29.54
CA GLY A 993 -15.35 -2.25 -28.17
C GLY A 993 -14.51 -3.09 -27.20
N PHE A 994 -14.91 -3.07 -25.93
CA PHE A 994 -14.09 -3.48 -24.79
C PHE A 994 -13.48 -4.88 -24.88
N PHE A 995 -14.34 -5.89 -25.02
CA PHE A 995 -13.93 -7.29 -24.93
C PHE A 995 -13.13 -7.73 -26.16
N ALA A 996 -13.47 -7.22 -27.35
CA ALA A 996 -12.76 -7.52 -28.58
C ALA A 996 -11.33 -6.94 -28.59
N SER A 997 -11.14 -5.73 -28.05
CA SER A 997 -9.81 -5.11 -27.88
C SER A 997 -9.05 -5.60 -26.63
N GLY A 998 -9.44 -6.74 -26.03
CA GLY A 998 -8.65 -7.46 -25.02
C GLY A 998 -9.23 -7.48 -23.61
N GLY A 999 -10.33 -6.77 -23.34
CA GLY A 999 -10.98 -6.78 -22.03
C GLY A 999 -10.00 -6.36 -20.91
N PHE A 1000 -9.93 -7.17 -19.85
CA PHE A 1000 -9.02 -7.00 -18.69
C PHE A 1000 -7.63 -7.69 -18.85
N LYS A 1001 -7.25 -8.19 -20.04
CA LYS A 1001 -5.93 -8.85 -20.24
C LYS A 1001 -4.87 -7.88 -20.73
N GLY A 1002 -3.62 -8.05 -20.31
CA GLY A 1002 -2.50 -7.21 -20.82
C GLY A 1002 -2.80 -5.72 -20.64
N VAL A 1003 -3.24 -5.33 -19.44
CA VAL A 1003 -3.74 -3.98 -19.20
C VAL A 1003 -2.60 -2.94 -19.19
N TYR A 1004 -1.39 -3.40 -18.90
CA TYR A 1004 -0.14 -2.65 -19.07
C TYR A 1004 0.42 -2.68 -20.51
N SER A 1005 -0.31 -3.19 -21.51
CA SER A 1005 0.11 -3.13 -22.92
C SER A 1005 0.05 -1.69 -23.44
N GLY A 1006 1.21 -1.15 -23.82
CA GLY A 1006 1.38 0.24 -24.17
C GLY A 1006 2.21 1.02 -23.15
N ILE A 1007 2.52 0.44 -21.98
CA ILE A 1007 3.18 1.14 -20.88
C ILE A 1007 4.57 1.67 -21.24
N GLY A 1008 5.42 1.00 -22.02
CA GLY A 1008 6.72 1.55 -22.44
C GLY A 1008 6.59 2.75 -23.39
N SER A 1009 5.52 2.79 -24.18
CA SER A 1009 5.04 3.99 -24.86
C SER A 1009 3.91 4.68 -24.08
N ALA A 1010 3.94 4.55 -22.77
CA ALA A 1010 3.61 5.57 -21.82
C ALA A 1010 4.86 5.95 -21.01
N ILE A 1011 6.00 5.21 -21.04
CA ILE A 1011 7.33 5.47 -20.44
C ILE A 1011 8.51 5.86 -21.45
N VAL A 1012 8.32 6.43 -22.67
CA VAL A 1012 9.38 7.00 -23.61
C VAL A 1012 9.53 8.56 -23.94
N GLY A 1013 8.52 9.47 -24.02
CA GLY A 1013 8.64 10.96 -24.20
C GLY A 1013 7.49 11.86 -23.62
N SER A 1014 7.71 12.67 -22.56
CA SER A 1014 6.72 13.32 -21.65
C SER A 1014 7.16 14.23 -20.48
N ALA A 1015 8.26 13.97 -19.77
CA ALA A 1015 8.72 14.85 -18.71
C ALA A 1015 9.05 16.24 -19.30
N PRO A 1016 9.65 16.34 -20.51
CA PRO A 1016 9.52 17.49 -21.40
C PRO A 1016 8.16 17.78 -22.04
N GLY A 1017 7.19 16.88 -22.10
CA GLY A 1017 5.78 17.28 -22.24
C GLY A 1017 5.36 18.26 -21.12
N ALA A 1018 5.62 17.91 -19.85
CA ALA A 1018 5.42 18.80 -18.72
C ALA A 1018 6.42 19.98 -18.68
N ALA A 1019 7.68 19.80 -19.09
CA ALA A 1019 8.64 20.91 -19.12
C ALA A 1019 8.32 21.92 -20.23
N LEU A 1020 7.83 21.49 -21.39
CA LEU A 1020 7.33 22.39 -22.45
C LEU A 1020 6.10 23.16 -21.98
N PHE A 1021 5.20 22.51 -21.22
CA PHE A 1021 4.13 23.22 -20.52
C PHE A 1021 4.70 24.30 -19.59
N PHE A 1022 5.48 23.93 -18.56
CA PHE A 1022 5.94 24.89 -17.54
C PHE A 1022 6.87 25.97 -18.09
N VAL A 1023 7.79 25.66 -19.02
CA VAL A 1023 8.68 26.67 -19.63
C VAL A 1023 7.88 27.68 -20.45
N THR A 1024 6.90 27.23 -21.24
CA THR A 1024 6.04 28.13 -22.03
C THR A 1024 5.12 28.94 -21.11
N TYR A 1025 4.52 28.27 -20.12
CA TYR A 1025 3.66 28.87 -19.09
C TYR A 1025 4.36 30.03 -18.38
N ASP A 1026 5.54 29.77 -17.81
CA ASP A 1026 6.25 30.77 -17.01
C ASP A 1026 6.83 31.90 -17.88
N SER A 1027 7.23 31.60 -19.12
CA SER A 1027 7.63 32.62 -20.10
C SER A 1027 6.48 33.56 -20.47
N VAL A 1028 5.26 33.03 -20.66
CA VAL A 1028 4.06 33.85 -20.91
C VAL A 1028 3.63 34.61 -19.65
N LYS A 1029 3.63 33.96 -18.48
CA LYS A 1029 3.32 34.60 -17.17
C LYS A 1029 4.21 35.81 -16.91
N ARG A 1030 5.53 35.67 -17.09
CA ARG A 1030 6.51 36.78 -16.98
C ARG A 1030 6.25 37.87 -18.02
N SER A 1031 6.06 37.50 -19.29
CA SER A 1031 5.75 38.44 -20.38
C SER A 1031 4.44 39.23 -20.19
N VAL A 1032 3.48 38.69 -19.43
CA VAL A 1032 2.23 39.38 -19.04
C VAL A 1032 2.43 40.23 -17.79
N ALA A 1033 3.16 39.74 -16.78
CA ALA A 1033 3.48 40.50 -15.57
C ALA A 1033 4.27 41.79 -15.88
N GLU A 1034 5.26 41.70 -16.77
CA GLU A 1034 6.06 42.85 -17.23
C GLU A 1034 5.23 43.92 -17.94
N ARG A 1035 4.14 43.53 -18.62
CA ARG A 1035 3.22 44.46 -19.32
C ARG A 1035 2.18 45.09 -18.39
N ASN A 1036 1.84 44.42 -17.29
CA ASN A 1036 0.77 44.80 -16.38
C ASN A 1036 1.27 45.32 -15.01
N GLY A 1037 2.50 45.86 -14.94
CA GLY A 1037 3.03 46.43 -13.70
C GLY A 1037 3.15 45.43 -12.56
N GLY A 1038 3.61 44.21 -12.85
CA GLY A 1038 3.81 43.12 -11.90
C GLY A 1038 2.55 42.31 -11.56
N HIS A 1039 1.36 42.74 -11.98
CA HIS A 1039 0.10 42.08 -11.62
C HIS A 1039 -0.44 41.22 -12.77
N VAL A 1040 -0.54 39.90 -12.55
CA VAL A 1040 -1.17 38.96 -13.49
C VAL A 1040 -2.60 38.68 -13.03
N GLY A 1041 -3.58 39.10 -13.82
CA GLY A 1041 -4.99 38.74 -13.61
C GLY A 1041 -5.36 37.38 -14.20
N ALA A 1042 -6.52 36.84 -13.85
CA ALA A 1042 -6.96 35.48 -14.18
C ALA A 1042 -6.79 35.10 -15.66
N GLY A 1043 -7.24 35.96 -16.59
CA GLY A 1043 -7.10 35.72 -18.03
C GLY A 1043 -5.65 35.61 -18.52
N GLY A 1044 -4.70 36.25 -17.85
CA GLY A 1044 -3.27 36.14 -18.15
C GLY A 1044 -2.71 34.75 -17.82
N TYR A 1045 -3.16 34.17 -16.70
CA TYR A 1045 -2.82 32.80 -16.31
C TYR A 1045 -3.50 31.75 -17.21
N MET A 1046 -4.77 31.95 -17.57
CA MET A 1046 -5.48 31.07 -18.51
C MET A 1046 -4.83 31.06 -19.91
N LEU A 1047 -4.35 32.23 -20.38
CA LEU A 1047 -3.59 32.36 -21.63
C LEU A 1047 -2.25 31.62 -21.55
N ALA A 1048 -1.51 31.79 -20.45
CA ALA A 1048 -0.26 31.08 -20.20
C ALA A 1048 -0.46 29.55 -20.20
N ALA A 1049 -1.50 29.05 -19.53
CA ALA A 1049 -1.83 27.62 -19.49
C ALA A 1049 -2.20 27.08 -20.88
N SER A 1050 -3.04 27.80 -21.62
CA SER A 1050 -3.50 27.39 -22.95
C SER A 1050 -2.34 27.30 -23.95
N LEU A 1051 -1.41 28.26 -23.93
CA LEU A 1051 -0.21 28.23 -24.79
C LEU A 1051 0.79 27.15 -24.35
N GLY A 1052 0.95 26.94 -23.05
CA GLY A 1052 1.75 25.83 -22.51
C GLY A 1052 1.27 24.46 -22.99
N GLU A 1053 -0.04 24.27 -23.11
CA GLU A 1053 -0.58 22.99 -23.53
C GLU A 1053 -0.44 22.72 -25.03
N VAL A 1054 -0.53 23.75 -25.87
CA VAL A 1054 -0.21 23.64 -27.31
C VAL A 1054 1.27 23.25 -27.50
N ALA A 1055 2.17 23.75 -26.65
CA ALA A 1055 3.57 23.32 -26.65
C ALA A 1055 3.74 21.87 -26.17
N ALA A 1056 3.07 21.47 -25.08
CA ALA A 1056 3.10 20.11 -24.56
C ALA A 1056 2.55 19.07 -25.56
N CYS A 1057 1.55 19.44 -26.37
CA CYS A 1057 1.03 18.60 -27.45
C CYS A 1057 2.13 18.11 -28.40
N ALA A 1058 3.17 18.92 -28.67
CA ALA A 1058 4.27 18.62 -29.60
C ALA A 1058 4.94 17.27 -29.31
N VAL A 1059 5.18 17.00 -28.01
CA VAL A 1059 5.76 15.73 -27.55
C VAL A 1059 4.66 14.68 -27.34
N ARG A 1060 3.46 15.08 -26.92
CA ARG A 1060 2.34 14.20 -26.52
C ARG A 1060 1.65 13.41 -27.63
N VAL A 1061 1.59 13.93 -28.86
CA VAL A 1061 0.79 13.28 -29.91
C VAL A 1061 1.46 12.01 -30.47
N PRO A 1062 2.75 11.99 -30.88
CA PRO A 1062 3.42 10.78 -31.36
C PRO A 1062 3.45 9.64 -30.34
N THR A 1063 3.57 10.03 -29.09
CA THR A 1063 3.72 9.19 -27.91
C THR A 1063 2.39 8.53 -27.54
N GLU A 1064 1.29 9.29 -27.56
CA GLU A 1064 -0.09 8.82 -27.46
C GLU A 1064 -0.50 7.85 -28.60
N VAL A 1065 -0.04 8.05 -29.84
CA VAL A 1065 -0.38 7.16 -30.98
C VAL A 1065 0.18 5.75 -30.78
N VAL A 1066 1.45 5.62 -30.36
CA VAL A 1066 2.06 4.32 -30.06
C VAL A 1066 1.36 3.67 -28.87
N LYS A 1067 1.05 4.46 -27.83
CA LYS A 1067 0.31 4.03 -26.65
C LYS A 1067 -1.03 3.39 -27.00
N GLN A 1068 -1.91 4.14 -27.66
CA GLN A 1068 -3.28 3.70 -27.89
C GLN A 1068 -3.35 2.45 -28.77
N ARG A 1069 -2.47 2.33 -29.78
CA ARG A 1069 -2.35 1.15 -30.65
C ARG A 1069 -1.98 -0.12 -29.86
N ALA A 1070 -1.11 -0.01 -28.85
CA ALA A 1070 -0.79 -1.11 -27.96
C ALA A 1070 -1.90 -1.38 -26.91
N GLN A 1071 -2.56 -0.34 -26.40
CA GLN A 1071 -3.67 -0.46 -25.45
C GLN A 1071 -4.87 -1.20 -26.08
N ALA A 1072 -5.30 -0.80 -27.27
CA ALA A 1072 -6.45 -1.37 -27.98
C ALA A 1072 -6.19 -2.77 -28.60
N GLY A 1073 -5.02 -3.38 -28.36
CA GLY A 1073 -4.66 -4.69 -28.88
C GLY A 1073 -4.34 -4.73 -30.38
N VAL A 1074 -4.15 -3.58 -31.03
CA VAL A 1074 -3.73 -3.49 -32.44
C VAL A 1074 -2.27 -3.91 -32.62
N ALA A 1075 -1.46 -3.76 -31.56
CA ALA A 1075 -0.17 -4.41 -31.38
C ALA A 1075 -0.08 -5.03 -29.97
N ARG A 1076 0.75 -6.06 -29.79
CA ARG A 1076 0.94 -6.77 -28.52
C ARG A 1076 1.68 -5.92 -27.47
N GLY A 1077 2.40 -4.89 -27.90
CA GLY A 1077 3.06 -3.92 -27.02
C GLY A 1077 3.73 -2.77 -27.78
N SER A 1078 4.21 -1.79 -27.02
CA SER A 1078 4.79 -0.53 -27.52
C SER A 1078 5.90 -0.71 -28.56
N ARG A 1079 6.80 -1.68 -28.36
CA ARG A 1079 7.90 -1.95 -29.29
C ARG A 1079 7.40 -2.42 -30.66
N GLU A 1080 6.34 -3.22 -30.70
CA GLU A 1080 5.73 -3.71 -31.94
C GLU A 1080 5.02 -2.54 -32.65
N ALA A 1081 4.19 -1.77 -31.94
CA ALA A 1081 3.51 -0.58 -32.47
C ALA A 1081 4.50 0.46 -33.04
N LEU A 1082 5.57 0.77 -32.31
CA LEU A 1082 6.61 1.70 -32.74
C LEU A 1082 7.38 1.15 -33.95
N SER A 1083 7.76 -0.14 -33.94
CA SER A 1083 8.46 -0.75 -35.08
C SER A 1083 7.60 -0.82 -36.35
N GLY A 1084 6.28 -0.98 -36.21
CA GLY A 1084 5.32 -0.91 -37.31
C GLY A 1084 5.18 0.48 -37.91
N ILE A 1085 5.25 1.55 -37.09
CA ILE A 1085 5.29 2.92 -37.61
C ILE A 1085 6.64 3.19 -38.28
N ILE A 1086 7.76 2.82 -37.66
CA ILE A 1086 9.11 3.02 -38.22
C ILE A 1086 9.30 2.24 -39.54
N SER A 1087 8.70 1.06 -39.72
CA SER A 1087 8.80 0.32 -40.99
C SER A 1087 8.11 1.02 -42.17
N LEU A 1088 7.16 1.93 -41.92
CA LEU A 1088 6.59 2.81 -42.96
C LEU A 1088 7.65 3.71 -43.58
N SER A 1089 8.66 4.17 -42.82
CA SER A 1089 9.75 4.98 -43.38
C SER A 1089 10.56 4.24 -44.45
N ARG A 1090 10.69 2.91 -44.31
CA ARG A 1090 11.45 2.03 -45.23
C ARG A 1090 10.65 1.55 -46.44
N THR A 1091 9.33 1.73 -46.43
CA THR A 1091 8.41 1.19 -47.46
C THR A 1091 7.63 2.28 -48.19
N HIS A 1092 7.30 3.38 -47.50
CA HIS A 1092 6.47 4.49 -48.00
C HIS A 1092 7.06 5.87 -47.69
N GLY A 1093 8.33 5.94 -47.25
CA GLY A 1093 9.07 7.18 -47.04
C GLY A 1093 8.82 7.90 -45.70
N PHE A 1094 9.75 8.79 -45.35
CA PHE A 1094 9.77 9.48 -44.05
C PHE A 1094 8.54 10.36 -43.78
N ALA A 1095 8.02 11.05 -44.81
CA ALA A 1095 6.84 11.90 -44.67
C ALA A 1095 5.59 11.10 -44.24
N THR A 1096 5.44 9.87 -44.74
CA THR A 1096 4.36 8.96 -44.38
C THR A 1096 4.48 8.49 -42.93
N MET A 1097 5.70 8.15 -42.48
CA MET A 1097 5.97 7.84 -41.07
C MET A 1097 5.62 9.03 -40.16
N TRP A 1098 6.06 10.24 -40.52
CA TRP A 1098 5.79 11.44 -39.72
C TRP A 1098 4.30 11.78 -39.63
N GLY A 1099 3.57 11.65 -40.74
CA GLY A 1099 2.13 11.85 -40.80
C GLY A 1099 1.33 10.83 -39.98
N GLU A 1100 1.79 9.58 -39.88
CA GLU A 1100 1.20 8.55 -39.02
C GLU A 1100 1.56 8.76 -37.54
N SER A 1101 2.74 9.26 -37.21
CA SER A 1101 3.11 9.64 -35.84
C SER A 1101 2.26 10.80 -35.31
N TYR A 1102 2.04 11.86 -36.10
CA TYR A 1102 1.24 13.02 -35.69
C TYR A 1102 -0.28 12.87 -35.94
N ARG A 1103 -0.73 11.63 -36.13
CA ARG A 1103 -2.12 11.28 -36.42
C ARG A 1103 -3.04 11.61 -35.23
N GLY A 1104 -3.88 12.61 -35.39
CA GLY A 1104 -4.73 13.12 -34.30
C GLY A 1104 -4.18 14.37 -33.58
N TRP A 1105 -3.23 15.08 -34.20
CA TRP A 1105 -2.73 16.38 -33.73
C TRP A 1105 -3.84 17.40 -33.42
N SER A 1106 -4.58 17.83 -34.45
CA SER A 1106 -5.56 18.93 -34.34
C SER A 1106 -6.65 18.62 -33.32
N ILE A 1107 -7.11 17.38 -33.29
CA ILE A 1107 -8.15 16.90 -32.37
C ILE A 1107 -7.62 16.63 -30.95
N THR A 1108 -6.30 16.65 -30.74
CA THR A 1108 -5.70 16.76 -29.40
C THR A 1108 -5.59 18.23 -28.97
N VAL A 1109 -5.25 19.16 -29.86
CA VAL A 1109 -5.16 20.60 -29.50
C VAL A 1109 -6.55 21.23 -29.25
N MET A 1110 -7.55 20.88 -30.07
CA MET A 1110 -8.94 21.37 -29.95
C MET A 1110 -9.62 20.99 -28.62
N ARG A 1111 -8.99 20.06 -27.90
CA ARG A 1111 -9.44 19.38 -26.70
C ARG A 1111 -8.80 20.03 -25.45
N GLU A 1112 -7.47 20.12 -25.48
CA GLU A 1112 -6.60 20.59 -24.40
C GLU A 1112 -6.90 22.02 -23.92
N VAL A 1113 -7.29 22.90 -24.84
CA VAL A 1113 -7.63 24.29 -24.50
C VAL A 1113 -8.96 24.36 -23.74
N PRO A 1114 -10.08 23.77 -24.21
CA PRO A 1114 -11.30 23.64 -23.42
C PRO A 1114 -11.16 23.05 -22.01
N PHE A 1115 -10.36 21.98 -21.79
CA PHE A 1115 -10.08 21.50 -20.43
C PHE A 1115 -9.55 22.62 -19.55
N THR A 1116 -8.48 23.27 -20.01
CA THR A 1116 -7.79 24.32 -19.27
C THR A 1116 -8.69 25.54 -19.06
N VAL A 1117 -9.54 25.91 -20.02
CA VAL A 1117 -10.46 27.05 -19.90
C VAL A 1117 -11.59 26.81 -18.89
N ILE A 1118 -11.81 25.57 -18.43
CA ILE A 1118 -12.91 25.20 -17.53
C ILE A 1118 -12.37 24.68 -16.19
N GLN A 1119 -11.26 23.95 -16.22
CA GLN A 1119 -10.43 23.62 -15.06
C GLN A 1119 -9.50 24.79 -14.66
N PHE A 1120 -9.75 26.02 -15.10
CA PHE A 1120 -9.16 27.24 -14.52
C PHE A 1120 -10.12 28.39 -14.09
N PRO A 1121 -11.48 28.27 -14.18
CA PRO A 1121 -12.44 29.17 -13.48
C PRO A 1121 -13.43 28.56 -12.42
N LEU A 1122 -13.16 27.39 -11.79
CA LEU A 1122 -14.04 26.74 -10.79
C LEU A 1122 -13.50 26.56 -9.33
N TRP A 1123 -12.30 26.00 -9.11
CA TRP A 1123 -11.56 25.78 -7.83
C TRP A 1123 -11.34 26.99 -6.86
N GLU A 1124 -11.00 28.26 -7.23
CA GLU A 1124 -11.19 29.43 -6.30
C GLU A 1124 -12.57 30.08 -6.36
N GLY A 1125 -13.44 29.69 -7.30
CA GLY A 1125 -14.88 29.83 -7.11
C GLY A 1125 -15.28 29.08 -5.85
N MET A 1126 -14.77 27.86 -5.68
CA MET A 1126 -14.94 27.04 -4.49
C MET A 1126 -14.10 27.53 -3.28
N LYS A 1127 -12.83 27.93 -3.43
CA LYS A 1127 -12.04 28.48 -2.31
C LYS A 1127 -12.61 29.79 -1.78
N ARG A 1128 -12.90 30.79 -2.63
CA ARG A 1128 -13.48 32.08 -2.18
C ARG A 1128 -14.86 31.88 -1.56
N TRP A 1129 -15.67 30.97 -2.09
CA TRP A 1129 -16.93 30.53 -1.47
C TRP A 1129 -16.71 29.90 -0.08
N SER A 1130 -15.66 29.10 0.09
CA SER A 1130 -15.30 28.48 1.38
C SER A 1130 -14.79 29.48 2.42
N VAL A 1131 -13.91 30.43 2.02
CA VAL A 1131 -13.40 31.50 2.89
C VAL A 1131 -14.53 32.47 3.28
N SER A 1132 -15.39 32.83 2.33
CA SER A 1132 -16.53 33.74 2.55
C SER A 1132 -17.45 33.23 3.67
N ARG A 1133 -17.63 31.91 3.80
CA ARG A 1133 -18.49 31.27 4.81
C ARG A 1133 -17.86 31.12 6.21
N ARG A 1134 -16.60 31.52 6.42
CA ARG A 1134 -15.90 31.38 7.73
C ARG A 1134 -15.99 32.64 8.58
N SER A 1135 -15.92 32.44 9.89
CA SER A 1135 -15.71 33.51 10.88
C SER A 1135 -14.44 34.31 10.57
N THR A 1136 -14.41 35.60 10.90
CA THR A 1136 -13.28 36.50 10.57
C THR A 1136 -11.95 36.03 11.17
N THR A 1137 -11.96 35.42 12.36
CA THR A 1137 -10.77 34.81 12.98
C THR A 1137 -10.19 33.66 12.14
N ASP A 1138 -11.03 32.93 11.42
CA ASP A 1138 -10.62 31.82 10.53
C ASP A 1138 -10.35 32.27 9.10
N ARG A 1139 -10.91 33.40 8.64
CA ARG A 1139 -10.55 33.98 7.32
C ARG A 1139 -9.06 34.30 7.24
N ALA A 1140 -8.43 34.68 8.35
CA ALA A 1140 -6.99 34.91 8.46
C ALA A 1140 -6.13 33.63 8.29
N ARG A 1141 -6.71 32.43 8.40
CA ARG A 1141 -6.01 31.13 8.20
C ARG A 1141 -5.97 30.68 6.74
N GLY A 1142 -6.72 31.33 5.85
CA GLY A 1142 -6.81 30.96 4.43
C GLY A 1142 -7.50 29.62 4.18
N VAL A 1143 -7.15 28.97 3.06
CA VAL A 1143 -7.60 27.61 2.71
C VAL A 1143 -6.40 26.67 2.81
N SER A 1144 -6.57 25.56 3.53
CA SER A 1144 -5.51 24.56 3.69
C SER A 1144 -5.22 23.80 2.39
N ALA A 1145 -4.02 23.22 2.29
CA ALA A 1145 -3.64 22.40 1.14
C ALA A 1145 -4.59 21.21 0.89
N GLY A 1146 -5.19 20.64 1.94
CA GLY A 1146 -6.17 19.55 1.84
C GLY A 1146 -7.51 20.00 1.25
N GLU A 1147 -8.09 21.09 1.77
CA GLU A 1147 -9.33 21.68 1.23
C GLU A 1147 -9.13 22.14 -0.23
N SER A 1148 -7.98 22.74 -0.49
CA SER A 1148 -7.52 23.12 -1.82
C SER A 1148 -7.46 21.90 -2.77
N ALA A 1149 -6.89 20.77 -2.32
CA ALA A 1149 -6.84 19.53 -3.10
C ALA A 1149 -8.22 18.95 -3.40
N VAL A 1150 -9.16 18.99 -2.45
CA VAL A 1150 -10.55 18.51 -2.63
C VAL A 1150 -11.26 19.35 -3.69
N TYR A 1151 -11.15 20.67 -3.63
CA TYR A 1151 -11.77 21.56 -4.61
C TYR A 1151 -11.13 21.42 -6.00
N GLY A 1152 -9.81 21.28 -6.10
CA GLY A 1152 -9.12 20.99 -7.36
C GLY A 1152 -9.50 19.63 -7.96
N SER A 1153 -9.74 18.63 -7.11
CA SER A 1153 -10.22 17.30 -7.53
C SER A 1153 -11.68 17.34 -8.03
N LEU A 1154 -12.53 18.15 -7.42
CA LEU A 1154 -13.91 18.33 -7.88
C LEU A 1154 -14.00 19.24 -9.11
N SER A 1155 -13.26 20.33 -9.21
CA SER A 1155 -13.18 21.13 -10.44
C SER A 1155 -12.52 20.37 -11.57
N GLY A 1156 -11.59 19.46 -11.25
CA GLY A 1156 -11.08 18.45 -12.17
C GLY A 1156 -12.18 17.53 -12.70
N ALA A 1157 -12.95 16.94 -11.79
CA ALA A 1157 -14.10 16.10 -12.13
C ALA A 1157 -15.24 16.84 -12.86
N VAL A 1158 -15.41 18.16 -12.62
CA VAL A 1158 -16.50 19.01 -13.11
C VAL A 1158 -16.07 19.94 -14.24
N ALA A 1159 -14.80 19.92 -14.63
CA ALA A 1159 -14.42 20.13 -16.02
C ALA A 1159 -15.03 19.02 -16.91
N ALA A 1160 -16.30 18.58 -16.74
CA ALA A 1160 -16.95 17.45 -17.40
C ALA A 1160 -18.20 17.72 -18.31
N GLY A 1161 -18.58 18.98 -18.60
CA GLY A 1161 -19.92 19.41 -19.07
C GLY A 1161 -20.15 20.27 -20.34
N LEU A 1162 -19.17 20.63 -21.21
CA LEU A 1162 -19.38 21.42 -22.46
C LEU A 1162 -18.78 20.96 -23.84
N THR A 1163 -17.70 20.16 -24.00
CA THR A 1163 -17.01 19.97 -25.33
C THR A 1163 -16.75 18.57 -26.01
N THR A 1164 -16.42 17.45 -25.32
CA THR A 1164 -15.84 16.13 -25.77
C THR A 1164 -15.82 15.87 -27.23
N PRO A 1165 -16.94 15.53 -27.90
CA PRO A 1165 -17.03 14.52 -28.96
C PRO A 1165 -15.75 14.27 -29.79
N LEU A 1166 -15.08 15.34 -30.23
CA LEU A 1166 -13.62 15.48 -30.50
C LEU A 1166 -12.71 14.37 -29.96
N ASP A 1167 -12.85 14.01 -28.70
CA ASP A 1167 -11.89 13.21 -27.98
C ASP A 1167 -12.24 11.71 -28.04
N VAL A 1168 -13.52 11.32 -28.15
CA VAL A 1168 -13.85 10.01 -28.73
C VAL A 1168 -13.39 9.93 -30.18
N LEU A 1169 -13.49 11.04 -30.93
CA LEU A 1169 -12.93 11.12 -32.28
C LEU A 1169 -11.40 11.00 -32.29
N LYS A 1170 -10.67 11.47 -31.25
CA LYS A 1170 -9.21 11.32 -31.10
C LYS A 1170 -8.81 9.85 -31.13
N THR A 1171 -9.35 9.01 -30.24
CA THR A 1171 -9.00 7.58 -30.23
C THR A 1171 -9.48 6.85 -31.48
N ARG A 1172 -10.67 7.16 -31.97
CA ARG A 1172 -11.17 6.53 -33.21
C ARG A 1172 -10.30 6.89 -34.42
N LEU A 1173 -9.79 8.12 -34.50
CA LEU A 1173 -8.85 8.57 -35.53
C LEU A 1173 -7.46 7.91 -35.37
N MET A 1174 -6.93 7.83 -34.15
CA MET A 1174 -5.62 7.22 -33.84
C MET A 1174 -5.58 5.69 -34.09
N LEU A 1175 -6.70 5.00 -33.85
CA LEU A 1175 -6.84 3.55 -34.02
C LEU A 1175 -7.33 3.10 -35.40
N ALA A 1176 -7.93 3.98 -36.21
CA ALA A 1176 -8.39 3.62 -37.55
C ALA A 1176 -7.22 3.16 -38.45
N LYS A 1177 -7.48 2.17 -39.32
CA LYS A 1177 -6.45 1.56 -40.20
C LYS A 1177 -6.03 2.48 -41.34
N GLU A 1178 -6.96 3.27 -41.85
CA GLU A 1178 -6.78 4.16 -43.00
C GLU A 1178 -6.97 5.63 -42.58
N LYS A 1179 -6.46 6.57 -43.37
CA LYS A 1179 -6.45 8.01 -43.03
C LYS A 1179 -7.80 8.67 -43.31
N GLU A 1180 -8.66 8.73 -42.30
CA GLU A 1180 -9.99 9.34 -42.39
C GLU A 1180 -10.03 10.82 -41.94
N SER A 1181 -11.05 11.55 -42.39
CA SER A 1181 -11.36 12.91 -41.91
C SER A 1181 -12.19 12.86 -40.62
N VAL A 1182 -11.94 13.77 -39.68
CA VAL A 1182 -12.70 13.90 -38.42
C VAL A 1182 -14.20 13.97 -38.69
N VAL A 1183 -14.64 14.80 -39.64
CA VAL A 1183 -16.06 14.98 -40.01
C VAL A 1183 -16.70 13.67 -40.50
N HIS A 1184 -15.93 12.84 -41.21
CA HIS A 1184 -16.39 11.53 -41.67
C HIS A 1184 -16.58 10.56 -40.50
N ILE A 1185 -15.60 10.52 -39.58
CA ILE A 1185 -15.70 9.70 -38.35
C ILE A 1185 -16.90 10.15 -37.51
N THR A 1186 -17.11 11.46 -37.30
CA THR A 1186 -18.26 12.00 -36.56
C THR A 1186 -19.58 11.55 -37.16
N LYS A 1187 -19.74 11.71 -38.49
CA LYS A 1187 -20.97 11.32 -39.18
C LYS A 1187 -21.21 9.81 -39.13
N ARG A 1188 -20.15 9.00 -39.17
CA ARG A 1188 -20.22 7.53 -39.04
C ARG A 1188 -20.64 7.09 -37.63
N ILE A 1189 -19.97 7.58 -36.58
CA ILE A 1189 -20.32 7.25 -35.18
C ILE A 1189 -21.77 7.66 -34.88
N TRP A 1190 -22.17 8.87 -35.29
CA TRP A 1190 -23.54 9.35 -35.08
C TRP A 1190 -24.61 8.47 -35.73
N ARG A 1191 -24.37 7.99 -36.96
CA ARG A 1191 -25.31 7.15 -37.72
C ARG A 1191 -25.33 5.69 -37.25
N ASP A 1192 -24.16 5.10 -37.00
CA ASP A 1192 -24.01 3.65 -36.82
C ASP A 1192 -24.00 3.26 -35.32
N GLU A 1193 -23.32 4.05 -34.49
CA GLU A 1193 -23.14 3.79 -33.06
C GLU A 1193 -24.03 4.66 -32.15
N GLY A 1194 -24.59 5.74 -32.70
CA GLY A 1194 -25.52 6.64 -32.03
C GLY A 1194 -24.82 7.68 -31.16
N SER A 1195 -25.56 8.73 -30.77
CA SER A 1195 -25.02 9.86 -30.00
C SER A 1195 -24.35 9.46 -28.70
N ARG A 1196 -24.81 8.39 -28.04
CA ARG A 1196 -24.25 7.90 -26.77
C ARG A 1196 -22.84 7.29 -26.87
N ALA A 1197 -22.41 6.84 -28.05
CA ALA A 1197 -21.06 6.30 -28.26
C ALA A 1197 -19.95 7.37 -28.18
N PHE A 1198 -20.29 8.66 -28.38
CA PHE A 1198 -19.36 9.78 -28.17
C PHE A 1198 -18.97 10.00 -26.71
N PHE A 1199 -19.67 9.36 -25.78
CA PHE A 1199 -19.43 9.43 -24.35
C PHE A 1199 -18.69 8.19 -23.81
N SER A 1200 -18.44 7.18 -24.67
CA SER A 1200 -18.06 5.82 -24.27
C SER A 1200 -17.05 5.85 -23.11
N GLY A 1201 -17.62 5.68 -21.92
CA GLY A 1201 -17.00 5.59 -20.59
C GLY A 1201 -16.67 6.84 -19.79
N LEU A 1202 -17.54 7.84 -19.81
CA LEU A 1202 -17.61 8.97 -18.87
C LEU A 1202 -16.97 8.82 -17.47
N GLY A 1203 -17.59 8.12 -16.51
CA GLY A 1203 -17.23 8.17 -15.09
C GLY A 1203 -15.93 7.48 -14.77
N PRO A 1204 -15.69 6.31 -15.33
CA PRO A 1204 -13.84 5.78 -15.28
C PRO A 1204 -12.88 6.60 -16.11
N ARG A 1205 -13.43 7.70 -16.63
CA ARG A 1205 -12.71 8.90 -17.01
C ARG A 1205 -12.80 9.92 -15.85
N THR A 1206 -13.98 10.23 -15.30
CA THR A 1206 -14.20 11.18 -14.19
C THR A 1206 -13.37 10.87 -12.96
N MET A 1207 -13.25 9.58 -12.62
CA MET A 1207 -12.43 9.11 -11.52
C MET A 1207 -10.95 9.50 -11.69
N TRP A 1208 -10.48 9.78 -12.94
CA TRP A 1208 -9.08 10.12 -13.26
C TRP A 1208 -8.67 11.42 -12.61
N ILE A 1209 -9.28 12.55 -12.99
CA ILE A 1209 -8.79 13.86 -12.50
C ILE A 1209 -8.90 13.92 -10.97
N SER A 1210 -9.94 13.29 -10.41
CA SER A 1210 -10.15 13.19 -8.97
C SER A 1210 -9.04 12.43 -8.23
N ILE A 1211 -8.71 11.20 -8.66
CA ILE A 1211 -7.71 10.36 -7.96
C ILE A 1211 -6.27 10.70 -8.40
N GLY A 1212 -6.13 11.16 -9.64
CA GLY A 1212 -4.94 11.80 -10.18
C GLY A 1212 -4.53 12.98 -9.35
N GLY A 1213 -5.39 13.99 -9.17
CA GLY A 1213 -5.14 15.15 -8.32
C GLY A 1213 -4.75 14.78 -6.89
N ALA A 1214 -5.58 13.96 -6.21
CA ALA A 1214 -5.34 13.57 -4.81
C ALA A 1214 -3.95 12.93 -4.59
N VAL A 1215 -3.59 11.92 -5.38
CA VAL A 1215 -2.31 11.22 -5.22
C VAL A 1215 -1.19 11.84 -6.08
N PHE A 1216 -1.45 12.83 -6.94
CA PHE A 1216 -0.42 13.73 -7.50
C PHE A 1216 0.10 14.62 -6.38
N LEU A 1217 -0.80 15.29 -5.66
CA LEU A 1217 -0.47 16.18 -4.55
C LEU A 1217 0.15 15.40 -3.38
N GLY A 1218 -0.36 14.20 -3.06
CA GLY A 1218 0.25 13.32 -2.06
C GLY A 1218 1.70 12.94 -2.38
N SER A 1219 1.98 12.51 -3.62
CA SER A 1219 3.33 12.13 -4.04
C SER A 1219 4.25 13.35 -4.23
N TYR A 1220 3.72 14.47 -4.74
CA TYR A 1220 4.45 15.74 -4.84
C TYR A 1220 4.87 16.26 -3.46
N GLN A 1221 3.98 16.22 -2.47
CA GLN A 1221 4.30 16.61 -1.09
C GLN A 1221 5.30 15.63 -0.45
N TYR A 1222 5.16 14.32 -0.68
CA TYR A 1222 6.10 13.32 -0.17
C TYR A 1222 7.51 13.52 -0.75
N VAL A 1223 7.65 13.64 -2.07
CA VAL A 1223 8.94 13.88 -2.74
C VAL A 1223 9.50 15.25 -2.36
N SER A 1224 8.68 16.30 -2.30
CA SER A 1224 9.11 17.62 -1.85
C SER A 1224 9.59 17.62 -0.40
N ASN A 1225 8.97 16.86 0.50
CA ASN A 1225 9.41 16.71 1.89
C ASN A 1225 10.69 15.86 2.00
N ALA A 1226 10.81 14.78 1.23
CA ALA A 1226 12.01 13.94 1.18
C ALA A 1226 13.24 14.69 0.61
N LEU A 1227 13.01 15.64 -0.30
CA LEU A 1227 13.99 16.61 -0.78
C LEU A 1227 14.14 17.85 0.12
N GLY A 1228 13.36 17.93 1.21
CA GLY A 1228 13.39 18.99 2.22
C GLY A 1228 14.15 18.63 3.49
N GLY A 1229 14.26 17.34 3.82
CA GLY A 1229 15.07 16.84 4.94
C GLY A 1229 16.59 16.88 4.73
N ILE A 1230 17.07 17.72 3.81
CA ILE A 1230 18.49 17.95 3.51
C ILE A 1230 18.73 19.47 3.64
N ALA A 1231 18.89 19.90 4.89
CA ALA A 1231 19.22 21.26 5.31
C ALA A 1231 20.28 21.16 6.42
#